data_AF-A0A2I0A919-F1
#
_entry.id   AF-A0A2I0A919-F1
#
_cell.length_a   1.000
_cell.length_b   1.000
_cell.length_c   1.000
_cell.angle_alpha   90.00
_cell.angle_beta   90.00
_cell.angle_gamma   90.00
#
_symmetry.space_group_name_H-M   'P 1'
#
loop_
_entity.id
_entity.type
_entity.pdbx_description
1 polymer ?
#
loop_
_entity_poly.entity_id
_entity_poly.type
_entity_poly.pdbx_seq_one_letter_code
_entity_poly.pdbx_strand_id
1 'polypeptide(L)'
;MVVIDTWQYFVHRTLHMNSFLYKHIHSKHHKLIVPYACGAQYLHPLEGLFFDGLAGTLAFVASGMTPRTATFFISFATVKAIDDHSELWVSWNPLHLLFRNNSAYHRIHHQPYGMKFNFSNPFFVTWDKLLGTSFAYSLQDRAAGGLEASIRLENPNSLRKLAPTTASSSPATPPAMVELHTHHAHPRTIFNRLHFFVYAAALLALLYRHTALLVSRPAPSSLLLLLADLVLALMWLFSQGFRWRPLIRREFPDRLSAAAAAGSVELPALDVFICTADPYREPPVSVASTALSAMAFDYPASRLSVYVSDDGCSELTLLAFIEAAKFARYWLPFCREKGILERSPEVYFESGNGDGDEEMKIMYERLMDKIEGAVQKGYVDDGLISSPGDQEIFKKWKSFTPRDHPAIIQCEGWRSVFCDPVERPAFLGQAPKSLIDVLRQYRRWTMGLYQVGFSREYTPIFYGTRTASLLVGFCFSHLAFWASRFFPVCVYGLLPQLALFYGGSLNFPKASDPWFYLYAYLVLAAYGQECVEFLENDGSIRRWWNDQRMWMIKGASTFIFGTLDFILSKIGILTPDFNLTSKVNEEEATRLYEKGKFAFGAASPFFLCLATVAVVNLIAFVFGFIRVLRREREAGEMMMQLILSGFILVNAWPVFEAMMQCEGWRSVFCDPVERPAFLGQAPKSLIDGLGQYRRWTMGLYQVGFSREYTPIFYGTRRTSLLVGFCFSHLAFWASHFFPVCVYGLLPQLALFYGGSLTFPKVTQF
;
A
#
# COMPACT_ATOMS: atom_id res chain seq x y z
N MET A 1 14.34 -32.52 -15.66
CA MET A 1 13.21 -31.95 -16.43
C MET A 1 12.14 -33.02 -16.69
N VAL A 2 12.41 -34.07 -17.48
CA VAL A 2 11.43 -35.14 -17.81
C VAL A 2 10.73 -35.71 -16.57
N VAL A 3 11.47 -36.07 -15.51
CA VAL A 3 10.90 -36.63 -14.27
C VAL A 3 9.94 -35.64 -13.56
N ILE A 4 10.28 -34.35 -13.54
CA ILE A 4 9.42 -33.32 -12.94
C ILE A 4 8.16 -33.14 -13.79
N ASP A 5 8.29 -32.94 -15.10
CA ASP A 5 7.15 -32.73 -16.01
C ASP A 5 6.18 -33.90 -15.96
N THR A 6 6.68 -35.14 -15.94
CA THR A 6 5.85 -36.34 -15.82
C THR A 6 5.12 -36.36 -14.48
N TRP A 7 5.82 -36.19 -13.36
CA TRP A 7 5.20 -36.23 -12.05
C TRP A 7 4.15 -35.12 -11.87
N GLN A 8 4.54 -33.88 -12.16
CA GLN A 8 3.67 -32.73 -11.99
C GLN A 8 2.45 -32.81 -12.89
N TYR A 9 2.57 -33.19 -14.17
CA TYR A 9 1.41 -33.35 -15.05
C TYR A 9 0.37 -34.33 -14.46
N PHE A 10 0.79 -35.53 -14.05
CA PHE A 10 -0.17 -36.54 -13.56
C PHE A 10 -0.78 -36.16 -12.21
N VAL A 11 0.02 -35.58 -11.30
CA VAL A 11 -0.52 -35.07 -10.03
C VAL A 11 -1.47 -33.90 -10.27
N HIS A 12 -1.11 -32.94 -11.13
CA HIS A 12 -1.95 -31.79 -11.47
C HIS A 12 -3.30 -32.23 -12.01
N ARG A 13 -3.26 -33.15 -13.00
CA ARG A 13 -4.46 -33.70 -13.62
C ARG A 13 -5.31 -34.47 -12.59
N THR A 14 -4.70 -35.26 -11.71
CA THR A 14 -5.45 -35.99 -10.66
C THR A 14 -6.09 -35.03 -9.65
N LEU A 15 -5.40 -33.95 -9.28
CA LEU A 15 -5.95 -32.90 -8.41
C LEU A 15 -7.18 -32.23 -9.04
N HIS A 16 -7.23 -32.07 -10.37
CA HIS A 16 -8.39 -31.58 -11.10
C HIS A 16 -9.52 -32.60 -11.28
N MET A 17 -9.18 -33.85 -11.62
CA MET A 17 -10.18 -34.88 -11.95
C MET A 17 -10.90 -35.42 -10.71
N ASN A 18 -10.26 -35.36 -9.55
CA ASN A 18 -10.86 -35.80 -8.30
C ASN A 18 -11.56 -34.64 -7.58
N SER A 19 -12.88 -34.68 -7.50
CA SER A 19 -13.69 -33.61 -6.89
C SER A 19 -13.35 -33.34 -5.42
N PHE A 20 -12.92 -34.35 -4.67
CA PHE A 20 -12.48 -34.19 -3.28
C PHE A 20 -11.14 -33.45 -3.20
N LEU A 21 -10.15 -33.87 -4.00
CA LEU A 21 -8.83 -33.23 -4.04
C LEU A 21 -8.91 -31.81 -4.61
N TYR A 22 -9.71 -31.60 -5.66
CA TYR A 22 -9.97 -30.28 -6.19
C TYR A 22 -10.56 -29.38 -5.11
N LYS A 23 -11.69 -29.77 -4.51
CA LYS A 23 -12.41 -28.91 -3.56
C LYS A 23 -11.58 -28.54 -2.32
N HIS A 24 -10.77 -29.46 -1.79
CA HIS A 24 -10.10 -29.27 -0.50
C HIS A 24 -8.61 -28.90 -0.59
N ILE A 25 -7.96 -29.12 -1.74
CA ILE A 25 -6.53 -28.90 -1.91
C ILE A 25 -6.30 -27.89 -3.03
N HIS A 26 -6.66 -28.26 -4.26
CA HIS A 26 -6.26 -27.52 -5.46
C HIS A 26 -7.14 -26.31 -5.79
N SER A 27 -8.35 -26.22 -5.23
CA SER A 27 -9.23 -25.06 -5.36
C SER A 27 -8.59 -23.79 -4.78
N LYS A 28 -7.67 -23.92 -3.81
CA LYS A 28 -6.90 -22.79 -3.28
C LYS A 28 -6.03 -22.16 -4.36
N HIS A 29 -5.36 -22.98 -5.17
CA HIS A 29 -4.56 -22.54 -6.30
C HIS A 29 -5.42 -21.82 -7.36
N HIS A 30 -6.58 -22.39 -7.69
CA HIS A 30 -7.53 -21.84 -8.67
C HIS A 30 -8.38 -20.66 -8.16
N LYS A 31 -8.24 -20.22 -6.90
CA LYS A 31 -8.76 -18.91 -6.47
C LYS A 31 -8.08 -17.76 -7.21
N LEU A 32 -6.89 -18.00 -7.76
CA LEU A 32 -6.19 -17.07 -8.64
C LEU A 32 -6.67 -17.25 -10.08
N ILE A 33 -7.79 -16.60 -10.42
CA ILE A 33 -8.33 -16.59 -11.80
C ILE A 33 -7.38 -15.83 -12.75
N VAL A 34 -6.68 -14.83 -12.20
CA VAL A 34 -5.66 -14.01 -12.85
C VAL A 34 -4.35 -14.29 -12.10
N PRO A 35 -3.54 -15.26 -12.57
CA PRO A 35 -2.30 -15.60 -11.88
C PRO A 35 -1.32 -14.41 -11.83
N TYR A 36 -0.49 -14.36 -10.79
CA TYR A 36 0.60 -13.38 -10.69
C TYR A 36 1.83 -14.08 -10.10
N ALA A 37 3.01 -13.49 -10.25
CA ALA A 37 4.29 -14.14 -9.93
C ALA A 37 4.37 -14.75 -8.50
N CYS A 38 3.89 -14.01 -7.49
CA CYS A 38 3.83 -14.52 -6.10
C CYS A 38 2.75 -15.59 -5.89
N GLY A 39 1.76 -15.65 -6.78
CA GLY A 39 0.68 -16.63 -6.81
C GLY A 39 1.12 -18.03 -7.20
N ALA A 40 2.32 -18.19 -7.81
CA ALA A 40 2.91 -19.49 -8.11
C ALA A 40 3.05 -20.40 -6.89
N GLN A 41 3.14 -19.82 -5.68
CA GLN A 41 3.25 -20.54 -4.42
C GLN A 41 1.96 -20.47 -3.58
N TYR A 42 0.85 -19.99 -4.16
CA TYR A 42 -0.45 -19.91 -3.50
C TYR A 42 -1.15 -21.28 -3.51
N LEU A 43 -0.51 -22.25 -2.86
CA LEU A 43 -0.86 -23.66 -2.90
C LEU A 43 -1.33 -24.11 -1.51
N HIS A 44 -2.05 -25.22 -1.43
CA HIS A 44 -2.25 -25.90 -0.15
C HIS A 44 -0.92 -26.55 0.32
N PRO A 45 -0.58 -26.64 1.63
CA PRO A 45 0.70 -27.22 2.05
C PRO A 45 0.95 -28.65 1.56
N LEU A 46 -0.11 -29.48 1.51
CA LEU A 46 -0.02 -30.83 0.93
C LEU A 46 0.22 -30.78 -0.59
N GLU A 47 -0.34 -29.79 -1.28
CA GLU A 47 -0.04 -29.57 -2.69
C GLU A 47 1.43 -29.20 -2.87
N GLY A 48 1.95 -28.20 -2.17
CA GLY A 48 3.38 -27.86 -2.23
C GLY A 48 4.31 -29.05 -1.88
N LEU A 49 3.93 -29.90 -0.91
CA LEU A 49 4.72 -31.07 -0.55
C LEU A 49 4.71 -32.17 -1.64
N PHE A 50 3.53 -32.53 -2.15
CA PHE A 50 3.37 -33.62 -3.12
C PHE A 50 3.61 -33.20 -4.57
N PHE A 51 3.29 -31.96 -4.92
CA PHE A 51 3.41 -31.39 -6.24
C PHE A 51 4.83 -30.86 -6.50
N ASP A 52 5.40 -30.05 -5.61
CA ASP A 52 6.73 -29.44 -5.81
C ASP A 52 7.83 -30.21 -5.10
N GLY A 53 7.65 -30.53 -3.81
CA GLY A 53 8.67 -31.18 -2.97
C GLY A 53 9.04 -32.59 -3.44
N LEU A 54 8.04 -33.44 -3.68
CA LEU A 54 8.26 -34.80 -4.17
C LEU A 54 8.75 -34.82 -5.63
N ALA A 55 8.28 -33.92 -6.50
CA ALA A 55 8.78 -33.81 -7.87
C ALA A 55 10.28 -33.50 -7.91
N GLY A 56 10.72 -32.51 -7.11
CA GLY A 56 12.13 -32.14 -7.00
C GLY A 56 12.98 -33.28 -6.43
N THR A 57 12.48 -33.99 -5.41
CA THR A 57 13.16 -35.13 -4.78
C THR A 57 13.31 -36.31 -5.74
N LEU A 58 12.25 -36.66 -6.46
CA LEU A 58 12.28 -37.72 -7.47
C LEU A 58 13.25 -37.39 -8.60
N ALA A 59 13.25 -36.14 -9.06
CA ALA A 59 14.18 -35.69 -10.09
C ALA A 59 15.64 -35.71 -9.61
N PHE A 60 15.89 -35.35 -8.35
CA PHE A 60 17.21 -35.45 -7.73
C PHE A 60 17.72 -36.90 -7.73
N VAL A 61 16.92 -37.83 -7.19
CA VAL A 61 17.29 -39.24 -7.05
C VAL A 61 17.44 -39.91 -8.42
N ALA A 62 16.46 -39.74 -9.32
CA ALA A 62 16.44 -40.43 -10.61
C ALA A 62 17.53 -39.96 -11.58
N SER A 63 18.03 -38.73 -11.43
CA SER A 63 19.07 -38.19 -12.30
C SER A 63 20.49 -38.39 -11.78
N GLY A 64 20.67 -38.79 -10.51
CA GLY A 64 21.97 -38.91 -9.87
C GLY A 64 22.74 -37.58 -9.77
N MET A 65 22.05 -36.44 -9.83
CA MET A 65 22.70 -35.12 -9.81
C MET A 65 23.34 -34.82 -8.45
N THR A 66 24.45 -34.08 -8.44
CA THR A 66 25.07 -33.63 -7.19
C THR A 66 24.18 -32.62 -6.46
N PRO A 67 24.31 -32.43 -5.12
CA PRO A 67 23.53 -31.43 -4.40
C PRO A 67 23.64 -30.02 -4.98
N ARG A 68 24.82 -29.62 -5.49
CA ARG A 68 25.03 -28.30 -6.11
C ARG A 68 24.24 -28.16 -7.43
N THR A 69 24.30 -29.19 -8.27
CA THR A 69 23.54 -29.25 -9.52
C THR A 69 22.04 -29.25 -9.22
N ALA A 70 21.61 -29.94 -8.17
CA ALA A 70 20.23 -29.98 -7.70
C ALA A 70 19.74 -28.61 -7.23
N THR A 71 20.53 -27.88 -6.44
CA THR A 71 20.18 -26.53 -6.00
C THR A 71 19.99 -25.60 -7.20
N PHE A 72 20.90 -25.63 -8.17
CA PHE A 72 20.77 -24.81 -9.39
C PHE A 72 19.54 -25.20 -10.21
N PHE A 73 19.33 -26.51 -10.41
CA PHE A 73 18.22 -27.03 -11.19
C PHE A 73 16.85 -26.74 -10.56
N ILE A 74 16.71 -26.92 -9.25
CA ILE A 74 15.47 -26.64 -8.51
C ILE A 74 15.22 -25.13 -8.49
N SER A 75 16.25 -24.30 -8.27
CA SER A 75 16.10 -22.84 -8.33
C SER A 75 15.62 -22.39 -9.71
N PHE A 76 16.15 -22.97 -10.78
CA PHE A 76 15.69 -22.72 -12.14
C PHE A 76 14.24 -23.16 -12.37
N ALA A 77 13.85 -24.34 -11.86
CA ALA A 77 12.47 -24.81 -11.93
C ALA A 77 11.50 -23.90 -11.17
N THR A 78 11.90 -23.37 -10.01
CA THR A 78 11.11 -22.39 -9.25
C THR A 78 10.98 -21.06 -10.01
N VAL A 79 12.07 -20.55 -10.60
CA VAL A 79 12.00 -19.36 -11.46
C VAL A 79 11.06 -19.58 -12.63
N LYS A 80 11.09 -20.78 -13.24
CA LYS A 80 10.19 -21.15 -14.34
C LYS A 80 8.72 -21.19 -13.90
N ALA A 81 8.43 -21.79 -12.74
CA ALA A 81 7.07 -21.80 -12.20
C ALA A 81 6.57 -20.37 -11.89
N ILE A 82 7.42 -19.49 -11.39
CA ILE A 82 7.10 -18.07 -11.18
C ILE A 82 6.79 -17.38 -12.52
N ASP A 83 7.61 -17.61 -13.55
CA ASP A 83 7.43 -17.09 -14.91
C ASP A 83 6.08 -17.53 -15.51
N ASP A 84 5.71 -18.81 -15.35
CA ASP A 84 4.45 -19.38 -15.82
C ASP A 84 3.20 -18.77 -15.15
N HIS A 85 3.33 -18.24 -13.93
CA HIS A 85 2.23 -17.56 -13.24
C HIS A 85 2.34 -16.04 -13.31
N SER A 86 3.40 -15.51 -13.90
CA SER A 86 3.74 -14.09 -13.79
C SER A 86 2.78 -13.18 -14.56
N GLU A 87 1.98 -13.74 -15.47
CA GLU A 87 1.19 -13.02 -16.49
C GLU A 87 2.01 -12.12 -17.41
N LEU A 88 3.34 -12.13 -17.30
CA LEU A 88 4.21 -11.32 -18.12
C LEU A 88 4.46 -12.07 -19.43
N TRP A 89 4.12 -11.45 -20.56
CA TRP A 89 4.50 -11.96 -21.88
C TRP A 89 5.47 -11.00 -22.55
N VAL A 90 6.74 -11.43 -22.65
CA VAL A 90 7.81 -10.63 -23.22
C VAL A 90 8.43 -11.36 -24.41
N SER A 91 8.49 -10.72 -25.58
CA SER A 91 8.95 -11.34 -26.83
C SER A 91 10.40 -11.82 -26.81
N TRP A 92 11.23 -11.27 -25.93
CA TRP A 92 12.63 -11.66 -25.73
C TRP A 92 12.86 -12.60 -24.54
N ASN A 93 11.82 -12.98 -23.78
CA ASN A 93 11.98 -13.86 -22.62
C ASN A 93 12.58 -15.22 -23.07
N PRO A 94 13.82 -15.57 -22.66
CA PRO A 94 14.46 -16.80 -23.11
C PRO A 94 13.68 -18.05 -22.66
N LEU A 95 12.92 -17.98 -21.57
CA LEU A 95 12.10 -19.09 -21.09
C LEU A 95 10.92 -19.36 -22.02
N HIS A 96 10.29 -18.32 -22.57
CA HIS A 96 9.18 -18.48 -23.52
C HIS A 96 9.64 -18.98 -24.90
N LEU A 97 10.90 -18.72 -25.26
CA LEU A 97 11.52 -19.24 -26.49
C LEU A 97 11.88 -20.72 -26.36
N LEU A 98 12.36 -21.13 -25.18
CA LEU A 98 12.82 -22.50 -24.92
C LEU A 98 11.69 -23.45 -24.50
N PHE A 99 10.65 -22.94 -23.84
CA PHE A 99 9.59 -23.73 -23.25
C PHE A 99 8.21 -23.29 -23.76
N ARG A 100 7.39 -24.28 -24.13
CA ARG A 100 6.03 -24.04 -24.62
C ARG A 100 5.00 -23.89 -23.50
N ASN A 101 5.34 -24.34 -22.30
CA ASN A 101 4.63 -23.96 -21.10
C ASN A 101 5.12 -22.57 -20.70
N ASN A 102 4.21 -21.61 -20.58
CA ASN A 102 4.49 -20.20 -20.41
C ASN A 102 3.29 -19.49 -19.78
N SER A 103 3.43 -18.19 -19.50
CA SER A 103 2.42 -17.39 -18.81
C SER A 103 1.04 -17.41 -19.49
N ALA A 104 0.98 -17.40 -20.83
CA ALA A 104 -0.30 -17.48 -21.55
C ALA A 104 -0.94 -18.87 -21.50
N TYR A 105 -0.12 -19.93 -21.60
CA TYR A 105 -0.58 -21.32 -21.49
C TYR A 105 -1.23 -21.58 -20.13
N HIS A 106 -0.57 -21.13 -19.05
CA HIS A 106 -1.05 -21.32 -17.69
C HIS A 106 -2.20 -20.37 -17.33
N ARG A 107 -2.22 -19.13 -17.85
CA ARG A 107 -3.37 -18.22 -17.72
C ARG A 107 -4.66 -18.86 -18.23
N ILE A 108 -4.62 -19.52 -19.40
CA ILE A 108 -5.79 -20.21 -19.94
C ILE A 108 -6.26 -21.33 -19.00
N HIS A 109 -5.34 -22.08 -18.40
CA HIS A 109 -5.66 -23.13 -17.43
C HIS A 109 -6.43 -22.61 -16.19
N HIS A 110 -6.05 -21.44 -15.67
CA HIS A 110 -6.71 -20.80 -14.52
C HIS A 110 -8.11 -20.20 -14.83
N GLN A 111 -8.49 -20.11 -16.11
CA GLN A 111 -9.82 -19.60 -16.47
C GLN A 111 -10.90 -20.66 -16.21
N PRO A 112 -12.14 -20.28 -15.85
CA PRO A 112 -13.22 -21.23 -15.58
C PRO A 112 -13.46 -22.28 -16.68
N TYR A 113 -13.21 -21.90 -17.94
CA TYR A 113 -13.32 -22.77 -19.10
C TYR A 113 -12.06 -23.62 -19.38
N GLY A 114 -10.88 -23.20 -18.89
CA GLY A 114 -9.62 -23.90 -19.09
C GLY A 114 -9.23 -24.88 -17.97
N MET A 115 -9.98 -24.92 -16.86
CA MET A 115 -9.76 -25.85 -15.73
C MET A 115 -9.78 -27.36 -16.09
N LYS A 116 -10.17 -27.72 -17.31
CA LYS A 116 -10.18 -29.11 -17.81
C LYS A 116 -9.03 -29.42 -18.77
N PHE A 117 -8.15 -28.46 -19.00
CA PHE A 117 -7.13 -28.52 -20.05
C PHE A 117 -5.82 -27.86 -19.57
N ASN A 118 -4.72 -28.08 -20.28
CA ASN A 118 -3.42 -27.46 -20.04
C ASN A 118 -2.82 -27.76 -18.65
N PHE A 119 -2.67 -29.04 -18.28
CA PHE A 119 -2.19 -29.47 -16.96
C PHE A 119 -0.66 -29.50 -16.81
N SER A 120 0.08 -29.40 -17.90
CA SER A 120 1.55 -29.52 -17.90
C SER A 120 2.18 -28.40 -17.07
N ASN A 121 3.23 -28.73 -16.31
CA ASN A 121 4.03 -27.83 -15.47
C ASN A 121 5.42 -28.49 -15.23
N PRO A 122 6.56 -27.78 -15.20
CA PRO A 122 6.77 -26.38 -15.58
C PRO A 122 7.45 -26.18 -16.94
N PHE A 123 7.94 -27.23 -17.63
CA PHE A 123 8.77 -27.03 -18.82
C PHE A 123 8.03 -27.30 -20.14
N PHE A 124 7.56 -28.53 -20.36
CA PHE A 124 7.05 -28.95 -21.67
C PHE A 124 5.55 -29.30 -21.61
N VAL A 125 4.84 -29.01 -22.71
CA VAL A 125 3.40 -29.34 -22.87
C VAL A 125 3.18 -30.73 -23.48
N THR A 126 4.19 -31.59 -23.40
CA THR A 126 4.24 -32.89 -24.11
C THR A 126 3.11 -33.81 -23.67
N TRP A 127 2.84 -33.89 -22.37
CA TRP A 127 1.79 -34.75 -21.83
C TRP A 127 0.39 -34.27 -22.21
N ASP A 128 0.14 -32.95 -22.21
CA ASP A 128 -1.14 -32.42 -22.70
C ASP A 128 -1.41 -32.72 -24.17
N LYS A 129 -0.36 -32.73 -25.01
CA LYS A 129 -0.48 -33.11 -26.41
C LYS A 129 -0.72 -34.60 -26.60
N LEU A 130 0.02 -35.46 -25.88
CA LEU A 130 -0.10 -36.91 -25.98
C LEU A 130 -1.46 -37.42 -25.47
N LEU A 131 -2.02 -36.76 -24.46
CA LEU A 131 -3.25 -37.17 -23.79
C LEU A 131 -4.47 -36.33 -24.20
N GLY A 132 -4.34 -35.51 -25.24
CA GLY A 132 -5.46 -34.73 -25.81
C GLY A 132 -6.06 -33.70 -24.84
N THR A 133 -5.27 -33.18 -23.90
CA THR A 133 -5.68 -32.23 -22.86
C THR A 133 -5.19 -30.81 -23.13
N SER A 134 -4.59 -30.53 -24.30
CA SER A 134 -4.17 -29.18 -24.69
C SER A 134 -5.32 -28.33 -25.22
N PHE A 135 -5.41 -27.08 -24.78
CA PHE A 135 -6.35 -26.07 -25.27
C PHE A 135 -5.60 -24.93 -25.98
N ALA A 136 -6.02 -24.61 -27.21
CA ALA A 136 -5.37 -23.62 -28.05
C ALA A 136 -5.77 -22.18 -27.68
N TYR A 137 -4.85 -21.24 -27.83
CA TYR A 137 -5.07 -19.81 -27.61
C TYR A 137 -4.31 -18.98 -28.65
N SER A 138 -4.75 -17.73 -28.87
CA SER A 138 -4.04 -16.73 -29.67
C SER A 138 -3.70 -15.51 -28.83
N LEU A 139 -2.54 -14.89 -29.05
CA LEU A 139 -2.18 -13.65 -28.39
C LEU A 139 -2.60 -12.47 -29.26
N GLN A 140 -3.35 -11.53 -28.69
CA GLN A 140 -3.80 -10.30 -29.34
C GLN A 140 -3.22 -9.08 -28.63
N ASP A 141 -2.84 -8.06 -29.38
CA ASP A 141 -2.37 -6.80 -28.82
C ASP A 141 -3.52 -6.00 -28.21
N ARG A 142 -3.34 -5.49 -26.99
CA ARG A 142 -4.31 -4.60 -26.33
C ARG A 142 -4.08 -3.15 -26.75
N ALA A 143 -5.17 -2.40 -26.94
CA ALA A 143 -5.12 -0.97 -27.28
C ALA A 143 -4.39 -0.11 -26.22
N ALA A 144 -4.31 -0.56 -24.97
CA ALA A 144 -3.60 0.08 -23.86
C ALA A 144 -2.14 -0.41 -23.67
N GLY A 145 -1.64 -1.31 -24.54
CA GLY A 145 -0.35 -2.00 -24.41
C GLY A 145 -0.47 -3.38 -23.74
N GLY A 146 0.45 -4.30 -24.07
CA GLY A 146 0.46 -5.69 -23.58
C GLY A 146 -0.31 -6.68 -24.47
N LEU A 147 -0.16 -7.98 -24.19
CA LEU A 147 -0.78 -9.08 -24.96
C LEU A 147 -1.88 -9.78 -24.15
N GLU A 148 -2.98 -10.13 -24.83
CA GLU A 148 -4.09 -10.91 -24.29
C GLU A 148 -4.18 -12.26 -24.97
N ALA A 149 -4.13 -13.34 -24.18
CA ALA A 149 -4.54 -14.67 -24.66
C ALA A 149 -6.07 -14.69 -24.87
N SER A 150 -6.50 -14.67 -26.14
CA SER A 150 -7.89 -14.67 -26.58
C SER A 150 -8.22 -15.93 -27.40
N ILE A 151 -9.46 -16.38 -27.31
CA ILE A 151 -10.05 -17.45 -28.11
C ILE A 151 -10.73 -16.76 -29.30
N ARG A 152 -10.34 -17.10 -30.52
CA ARG A 152 -10.65 -16.37 -31.77
C ARG A 152 -12.16 -16.10 -31.95
N LEU A 153 -12.54 -14.81 -32.00
CA LEU A 153 -13.70 -14.27 -32.72
C LEU A 153 -13.23 -13.02 -33.47
N GLU A 154 -13.57 -12.92 -34.75
CA GLU A 154 -12.98 -11.96 -35.71
C GLU A 154 -13.60 -10.55 -35.69
N ASN A 155 -12.73 -9.57 -36.02
CA ASN A 155 -12.91 -8.43 -36.97
C ASN A 155 -12.79 -6.99 -36.39
N PRO A 156 -11.78 -6.17 -36.78
CA PRO A 156 -11.71 -4.73 -36.47
C PRO A 156 -11.68 -3.82 -37.72
N ASN A 157 -12.28 -2.62 -37.62
CA ASN A 157 -11.96 -1.49 -38.50
C ASN A 157 -12.29 -0.13 -37.87
N SER A 158 -11.50 0.90 -38.25
CA SER A 158 -11.74 2.37 -38.15
C SER A 158 -11.34 3.02 -36.79
N LEU A 159 -10.66 4.18 -36.64
CA LEU A 159 -10.34 5.35 -37.49
C LEU A 159 -9.21 6.26 -36.90
N ARG A 160 -8.69 7.15 -37.78
CA ARG A 160 -7.64 8.20 -37.65
C ARG A 160 -7.98 9.41 -36.75
N LYS A 161 -6.95 10.10 -36.22
CA LYS A 161 -6.99 11.45 -35.60
C LYS A 161 -6.35 12.54 -36.49
N LEU A 162 -6.89 13.77 -36.42
CA LEU A 162 -6.41 15.03 -37.01
C LEU A 162 -6.12 16.05 -35.88
N ALA A 163 -5.17 16.95 -36.10
CA ALA A 163 -4.74 18.02 -35.17
C ALA A 163 -4.96 19.42 -35.77
N PRO A 164 -5.08 20.48 -34.94
CA PRO A 164 -4.79 21.83 -35.39
C PRO A 164 -3.90 22.68 -34.45
N THR A 165 -3.27 23.68 -35.06
CA THR A 165 -2.40 24.77 -34.55
C THR A 165 -3.20 26.02 -34.17
N THR A 166 -2.68 26.89 -33.28
CA THR A 166 -2.39 28.34 -33.51
C THR A 166 -1.96 29.07 -32.22
N ALA A 167 -1.26 30.20 -32.44
CA ALA A 167 -0.49 31.02 -31.49
C ALA A 167 -1.31 32.05 -30.68
N SER A 168 -0.73 32.58 -29.59
CA SER A 168 -1.25 33.76 -28.89
C SER A 168 -0.15 34.80 -28.56
N SER A 169 -0.56 36.07 -28.58
CA SER A 169 0.22 37.30 -28.42
C SER A 169 0.15 37.86 -26.99
N SER A 170 1.25 38.45 -26.52
CA SER A 170 1.43 39.05 -25.19
C SER A 170 0.71 40.40 -25.00
N PRO A 171 0.27 40.76 -23.77
CA PRO A 171 -0.12 42.13 -23.46
C PRO A 171 0.84 42.84 -22.48
N ALA A 172 0.73 44.18 -22.52
CA ALA A 172 1.60 45.19 -21.92
C ALA A 172 1.36 45.45 -20.41
N THR A 173 2.35 46.15 -19.83
CA THR A 173 2.58 46.47 -18.41
C THR A 173 1.52 47.39 -17.77
N PRO A 174 1.11 47.17 -16.49
CA PRO A 174 0.21 48.07 -15.77
C PRO A 174 0.92 49.17 -14.95
N PRO A 175 0.19 50.23 -14.55
CA PRO A 175 0.68 51.39 -13.80
C PRO A 175 0.86 51.12 -12.29
N ALA A 176 1.44 52.10 -11.58
CA ALA A 176 2.01 52.02 -10.24
C ALA A 176 1.12 51.31 -9.18
N MET A 177 1.69 50.28 -8.55
CA MET A 177 1.03 49.31 -7.68
C MET A 177 0.72 49.84 -6.27
N VAL A 178 -0.53 49.65 -5.84
CA VAL A 178 -0.88 49.49 -4.41
C VAL A 178 -0.14 48.25 -3.88
N GLU A 179 0.54 48.36 -2.73
CA GLU A 179 1.28 47.22 -2.16
C GLU A 179 0.30 46.23 -1.49
N LEU A 180 -0.07 45.19 -2.25
CA LEU A 180 -1.00 44.14 -1.84
C LEU A 180 -0.34 42.96 -1.11
N HIS A 181 0.99 42.82 -1.23
CA HIS A 181 1.75 41.80 -0.52
C HIS A 181 3.21 42.23 -0.33
N THR A 182 3.87 41.66 0.68
CA THR A 182 5.33 41.77 0.88
C THR A 182 5.96 40.39 0.84
N HIS A 183 7.26 40.33 0.53
CA HIS A 183 8.04 39.11 0.69
C HIS A 183 9.47 39.43 1.10
N HIS A 184 10.04 38.59 1.96
CA HIS A 184 11.42 38.70 2.39
C HIS A 184 12.06 37.30 2.50
N ALA A 185 13.39 37.25 2.44
CA ALA A 185 14.10 35.99 2.63
C ALA A 185 13.98 35.56 4.10
N HIS A 186 13.77 34.26 4.31
CA HIS A 186 13.70 33.68 5.65
C HIS A 186 15.08 33.80 6.35
N PRO A 187 15.14 34.09 7.66
CA PRO A 187 16.41 34.24 8.40
C PRO A 187 17.39 33.05 8.24
N ARG A 188 16.85 31.82 8.21
CA ARG A 188 17.59 30.57 7.91
C ARG A 188 18.38 30.54 6.60
N THR A 189 18.16 31.46 5.67
CA THR A 189 18.84 31.45 4.35
C THR A 189 20.37 31.36 4.50
N ILE A 190 20.95 32.10 5.45
CA ILE A 190 22.40 32.08 5.70
C ILE A 190 22.82 30.72 6.28
N PHE A 191 22.10 30.23 7.29
CA PHE A 191 22.36 28.93 7.91
C PHE A 191 22.30 27.78 6.91
N ASN A 192 21.25 27.72 6.09
CA ASN A 192 21.08 26.68 5.08
C ASN A 192 22.22 26.66 4.05
N ARG A 193 22.70 27.84 3.65
CA ARG A 193 23.85 27.95 2.73
C ARG A 193 25.15 27.48 3.36
N LEU A 194 25.40 27.85 4.62
CA LEU A 194 26.57 27.35 5.34
C LEU A 194 26.51 25.83 5.52
N HIS A 195 25.35 25.33 5.96
CA HIS A 195 25.09 23.90 6.11
C HIS A 195 25.29 23.14 4.79
N PHE A 196 24.82 23.69 3.67
CA PHE A 196 25.01 23.11 2.34
C PHE A 196 26.48 22.78 2.07
N PHE A 197 27.40 23.73 2.28
CA PHE A 197 28.82 23.49 2.00
C PHE A 197 29.44 22.44 2.93
N VAL A 198 29.13 22.50 4.23
CA VAL A 198 29.68 21.55 5.21
C VAL A 198 29.13 20.14 4.96
N TYR A 199 27.82 20.02 4.73
CA TYR A 199 27.18 18.73 4.48
C TYR A 199 27.57 18.15 3.13
N ALA A 200 27.74 18.98 2.08
CA ALA A 200 28.26 18.54 0.80
C ALA A 200 29.68 17.98 0.92
N ALA A 201 30.57 18.64 1.69
CA ALA A 201 31.91 18.12 1.95
C ALA A 201 31.88 16.77 2.68
N ALA A 202 30.98 16.62 3.67
CA ALA A 202 30.80 15.36 4.38
C ALA A 202 30.27 14.24 3.46
N LEU A 203 29.32 14.53 2.57
CA LEU A 203 28.83 13.58 1.57
C LEU A 203 29.93 13.17 0.60
N LEU A 204 30.73 14.11 0.11
CA LEU A 204 31.86 13.79 -0.77
C LEU A 204 32.89 12.91 -0.08
N ALA A 205 33.19 13.16 1.20
CA ALA A 205 34.07 12.30 1.99
C ALA A 205 33.49 10.89 2.17
N LEU A 206 32.17 10.77 2.38
CA LEU A 206 31.47 9.49 2.48
C LEU A 206 31.56 8.71 1.15
N LEU A 207 31.25 9.35 0.03
CA LEU A 207 31.31 8.74 -1.30
C LEU A 207 32.74 8.35 -1.68
N TYR A 208 33.74 9.17 -1.35
CA TYR A 208 35.15 8.82 -1.48
C TYR A 208 35.48 7.56 -0.70
N ARG A 209 35.07 7.48 0.58
CA ARG A 209 35.30 6.30 1.42
C ARG A 209 34.69 5.05 0.81
N HIS A 210 33.44 5.10 0.38
CA HIS A 210 32.77 3.94 -0.23
C HIS A 210 33.45 3.51 -1.54
N THR A 211 33.89 4.46 -2.35
CA THR A 211 34.64 4.18 -3.58
C THR A 211 35.99 3.54 -3.26
N ALA A 212 36.74 4.07 -2.28
CA ALA A 212 38.01 3.50 -1.84
C ALA A 212 37.84 2.09 -1.27
N LEU A 213 36.78 1.82 -0.51
CA LEU A 213 36.43 0.49 -0.01
C LEU A 213 36.05 -0.47 -1.13
N LEU A 214 35.32 -0.02 -2.14
CA LEU A 214 34.96 -0.84 -3.29
C LEU A 214 36.21 -1.26 -4.10
N VAL A 215 37.16 -0.33 -4.30
CA VAL A 215 38.41 -0.59 -5.02
C VAL A 215 39.35 -1.50 -4.22
N SER A 216 39.50 -1.22 -2.92
CA SER A 216 40.44 -1.98 -2.07
C SER A 216 39.89 -3.35 -1.64
N ARG A 217 38.57 -3.47 -1.46
CA ARG A 217 37.87 -4.68 -1.00
C ARG A 217 36.54 -4.82 -1.76
N PRO A 218 36.59 -5.29 -3.03
CA PRO A 218 35.39 -5.45 -3.83
C PRO A 218 34.48 -6.50 -3.19
N ALA A 219 33.38 -6.02 -2.62
CA ALA A 219 32.35 -6.82 -2.01
C ALA A 219 30.97 -6.31 -2.46
N PRO A 220 29.96 -7.18 -2.62
CA PRO A 220 28.61 -6.76 -2.95
C PRO A 220 28.05 -5.71 -1.98
N SER A 221 28.38 -5.82 -0.68
CA SER A 221 28.02 -4.83 0.34
C SER A 221 28.62 -3.45 0.08
N SER A 222 29.87 -3.37 -0.39
CA SER A 222 30.53 -2.10 -0.75
C SER A 222 29.81 -1.40 -1.90
N LEU A 223 29.41 -2.17 -2.93
CA LEU A 223 28.67 -1.65 -4.08
C LEU A 223 27.27 -1.19 -3.68
N LEU A 224 26.55 -1.99 -2.89
CA LEU A 224 25.21 -1.65 -2.42
C LEU A 224 25.20 -0.38 -1.56
N LEU A 225 26.17 -0.24 -0.65
CA LEU A 225 26.32 0.97 0.17
C LEU A 225 26.64 2.20 -0.70
N LEU A 226 27.58 2.08 -1.65
CA LEU A 226 27.90 3.17 -2.57
C LEU A 226 26.66 3.62 -3.36
N LEU A 227 25.91 2.68 -3.94
CA LEU A 227 24.70 3.00 -4.70
C LEU A 227 23.61 3.62 -3.81
N ALA A 228 23.45 3.12 -2.57
CA ALA A 228 22.48 3.65 -1.62
C ALA A 228 22.81 5.11 -1.26
N ASP A 229 24.07 5.39 -0.95
CA ASP A 229 24.51 6.73 -0.57
C ASP A 229 24.57 7.69 -1.76
N LEU A 230 24.79 7.20 -2.99
CA LEU A 230 24.63 8.00 -4.20
C LEU A 230 23.18 8.45 -4.39
N VAL A 231 22.21 7.56 -4.17
CA VAL A 231 20.79 7.90 -4.23
C VAL A 231 20.43 8.91 -3.13
N LEU A 232 20.89 8.69 -1.89
CA LEU A 232 20.64 9.64 -0.80
C LEU A 232 21.29 11.00 -1.05
N ALA A 233 22.55 11.03 -1.53
CA ALA A 233 23.26 12.25 -1.87
C ALA A 233 22.57 13.02 -3.00
N LEU A 234 22.09 12.33 -4.04
CA LEU A 234 21.35 12.94 -5.13
C LEU A 234 20.00 13.52 -4.66
N MET A 235 19.26 12.78 -3.84
CA MET A 235 18.00 13.27 -3.27
C MET A 235 18.20 14.45 -2.32
N TRP A 236 19.28 14.43 -1.54
CA TRP A 236 19.69 15.55 -0.69
C TRP A 236 20.06 16.76 -1.55
N LEU A 237 20.81 16.59 -2.63
CA LEU A 237 21.17 17.68 -3.55
C LEU A 237 19.92 18.32 -4.17
N PHE A 238 18.99 17.51 -4.67
CA PHE A 238 17.73 18.02 -5.21
C PHE A 238 16.88 18.76 -4.17
N SER A 239 16.96 18.37 -2.88
CA SER A 239 16.24 19.09 -1.82
C SER A 239 16.76 20.51 -1.58
N GLN A 240 17.99 20.82 -2.00
CA GLN A 240 18.60 22.14 -1.79
C GLN A 240 17.89 23.24 -2.59
N GLY A 241 17.16 22.88 -3.65
CA GLY A 241 16.28 23.82 -4.36
C GLY A 241 15.29 24.53 -3.42
N PHE A 242 14.72 23.80 -2.46
CA PHE A 242 13.78 24.35 -1.47
C PHE A 242 14.49 25.15 -0.37
N ARG A 243 15.73 24.78 -0.02
CA ARG A 243 16.45 25.32 1.15
C ARG A 243 17.36 26.51 0.83
N TRP A 244 17.68 26.75 -0.44
CA TRP A 244 18.67 27.76 -0.85
C TRP A 244 18.27 29.21 -0.56
N ARG A 245 16.98 29.53 -0.72
CA ARG A 245 16.41 30.85 -0.43
C ARG A 245 14.90 30.74 -0.10
N PRO A 246 14.54 30.16 1.06
CA PRO A 246 13.16 30.16 1.52
C PRO A 246 12.64 31.59 1.65
N LEU A 247 11.40 31.81 1.23
CA LEU A 247 10.75 33.12 1.23
C LEU A 247 9.56 33.09 2.19
N ILE A 248 9.42 34.15 2.98
CA ILE A 248 8.21 34.42 3.76
C ILE A 248 7.43 35.46 2.97
N ARG A 249 6.13 35.21 2.76
CA ARG A 249 5.21 36.14 2.13
C ARG A 249 4.15 36.57 3.14
N ARG A 250 3.71 37.82 3.02
CA ARG A 250 2.56 38.36 3.76
C ARG A 250 1.65 39.08 2.80
N GLU A 251 0.39 38.72 2.82
CA GLU A 251 -0.72 39.28 2.07
C GLU A 251 -1.47 40.35 2.88
N PHE A 252 -2.11 41.29 2.18
CA PHE A 252 -2.92 42.34 2.79
C PHE A 252 -4.31 42.38 2.14
N PRO A 253 -5.19 41.39 2.42
CA PRO A 253 -6.52 41.31 1.81
C PRO A 253 -7.37 42.55 2.07
N ASP A 254 -7.25 43.19 3.24
CA ASP A 254 -7.98 44.42 3.56
C ASP A 254 -7.66 45.58 2.59
N ARG A 255 -6.38 45.67 2.16
CA ARG A 255 -5.96 46.69 1.18
C ARG A 255 -6.54 46.40 -0.19
N LEU A 256 -6.66 45.12 -0.56
CA LEU A 256 -7.31 44.70 -1.80
C LEU A 256 -8.80 45.03 -1.77
N SER A 257 -9.49 44.70 -0.69
CA SER A 257 -10.91 44.99 -0.50
C SER A 257 -11.20 46.50 -0.52
N ALA A 258 -10.38 47.30 0.17
CA ALA A 258 -10.49 48.76 0.13
C ALA A 258 -10.22 49.33 -1.26
N ALA A 259 -9.21 48.82 -1.97
CA ALA A 259 -8.88 49.24 -3.32
C ALA A 259 -9.98 48.89 -4.34
N ALA A 260 -10.60 47.71 -4.20
CA ALA A 260 -11.73 47.29 -5.01
C ALA A 260 -12.99 48.13 -4.72
N ALA A 261 -13.29 48.40 -3.45
CA ALA A 261 -14.41 49.26 -3.05
C ALA A 261 -14.23 50.71 -3.54
N ALA A 262 -13.00 51.21 -3.58
CA ALA A 262 -12.67 52.52 -4.14
C ALA A 262 -12.66 52.57 -5.68
N GLY A 263 -12.94 51.44 -6.37
CA GLY A 263 -12.90 51.35 -7.83
C GLY A 263 -11.50 51.44 -8.44
N SER A 264 -10.45 51.37 -7.61
CA SER A 264 -9.05 51.50 -8.03
C SER A 264 -8.43 50.19 -8.53
N VAL A 265 -9.03 49.05 -8.18
CA VAL A 265 -8.63 47.71 -8.63
C VAL A 265 -9.88 46.96 -9.06
N GLU A 266 -9.86 46.43 -10.28
CA GLU A 266 -10.93 45.59 -10.79
C GLU A 266 -10.63 44.11 -10.49
N LEU A 267 -11.57 43.42 -9.82
CA LEU A 267 -11.43 42.01 -9.45
C LEU A 267 -11.61 41.10 -10.69
N PRO A 268 -10.70 40.19 -11.03
CA PRO A 268 -10.85 39.33 -12.21
C PRO A 268 -12.07 38.40 -12.12
N ALA A 269 -12.50 37.83 -13.24
CA ALA A 269 -13.39 36.66 -13.19
C ALA A 269 -12.66 35.47 -12.56
N LEU A 270 -13.35 34.70 -11.73
CA LEU A 270 -12.86 33.55 -11.00
C LEU A 270 -13.69 32.32 -11.35
N ASP A 271 -13.05 31.36 -12.00
CA ASP A 271 -13.66 30.06 -12.31
C ASP A 271 -13.11 29.00 -11.35
N VAL A 272 -14.00 28.33 -10.61
CA VAL A 272 -13.67 27.23 -9.70
C VAL A 272 -14.03 25.92 -10.36
N PHE A 273 -13.05 25.04 -10.55
CA PHE A 273 -13.26 23.70 -11.11
C PHE A 273 -13.26 22.63 -10.01
N ILE A 274 -14.32 21.83 -9.96
CA ILE A 274 -14.47 20.68 -9.07
C ILE A 274 -14.58 19.43 -9.94
N CYS A 275 -13.64 18.51 -9.81
CA CYS A 275 -13.66 17.25 -10.57
C CYS A 275 -14.01 16.08 -9.63
N THR A 276 -14.88 15.20 -10.10
CA THR A 276 -15.27 13.95 -9.44
C THR A 276 -15.29 12.83 -10.46
N ALA A 277 -15.02 11.60 -10.04
CA ALA A 277 -14.89 10.47 -10.97
C ALA A 277 -15.65 9.20 -10.57
N ASP A 278 -15.96 9.01 -9.28
CA ASP A 278 -16.68 7.82 -8.80
C ASP A 278 -17.55 8.16 -7.58
N PRO A 279 -18.88 8.07 -7.65
CA PRO A 279 -19.80 8.45 -6.58
C PRO A 279 -19.70 7.56 -5.33
N TYR A 280 -19.11 6.37 -5.42
CA TYR A 280 -18.92 5.49 -4.26
C TYR A 280 -17.58 5.73 -3.57
N ARG A 281 -16.59 6.24 -4.30
CA ARG A 281 -15.29 6.63 -3.73
C ARG A 281 -15.27 8.09 -3.30
N GLU A 282 -16.04 8.94 -3.95
CA GLU A 282 -16.18 10.38 -3.71
C GLU A 282 -17.67 10.66 -3.51
N PRO A 283 -18.19 10.55 -2.27
CA PRO A 283 -19.61 10.64 -2.00
C PRO A 283 -20.25 11.91 -2.58
N PRO A 284 -21.38 11.81 -3.32
CA PRO A 284 -22.01 12.96 -3.97
C PRO A 284 -22.36 14.11 -3.02
N VAL A 285 -22.72 13.79 -1.77
CA VAL A 285 -22.97 14.79 -0.71
C VAL A 285 -21.72 15.63 -0.44
N SER A 286 -20.56 15.01 -0.25
CA SER A 286 -19.31 15.73 0.04
C SER A 286 -18.86 16.57 -1.17
N VAL A 287 -19.07 16.09 -2.40
CA VAL A 287 -18.80 16.87 -3.62
C VAL A 287 -19.75 18.07 -3.73
N ALA A 288 -21.03 17.88 -3.43
CA ALA A 288 -22.01 18.97 -3.38
C ALA A 288 -21.70 20.00 -2.29
N SER A 289 -21.31 19.58 -1.08
CA SER A 289 -20.88 20.45 0.01
C SER A 289 -19.65 21.28 -0.37
N THR A 290 -18.71 20.68 -1.12
CA THR A 290 -17.55 21.41 -1.68
C THR A 290 -17.99 22.50 -2.65
N ALA A 291 -18.95 22.22 -3.53
CA ALA A 291 -19.48 23.20 -4.46
C ALA A 291 -20.25 24.33 -3.75
N LEU A 292 -21.06 24.00 -2.74
CA LEU A 292 -21.76 24.99 -1.92
C LEU A 292 -20.78 25.91 -1.19
N SER A 293 -19.69 25.36 -0.65
CA SER A 293 -18.61 26.13 -0.05
C SER A 293 -17.95 27.10 -1.05
N ALA A 294 -17.67 26.63 -2.27
CA ALA A 294 -17.10 27.44 -3.34
C ALA A 294 -18.06 28.56 -3.79
N MET A 295 -19.34 28.27 -3.96
CA MET A 295 -20.37 29.27 -4.32
C MET A 295 -20.58 30.33 -3.23
N ALA A 296 -20.24 30.02 -1.98
CA ALA A 296 -20.33 30.91 -0.84
C ALA A 296 -19.08 31.79 -0.66
N PHE A 297 -18.09 31.73 -1.57
CA PHE A 297 -16.93 32.62 -1.51
C PHE A 297 -17.33 34.09 -1.41
N ASP A 298 -16.55 34.83 -0.64
CA ASP A 298 -16.70 36.28 -0.51
C ASP A 298 -16.12 36.95 -1.77
N TYR A 299 -16.89 36.88 -2.85
CA TYR A 299 -16.53 37.36 -4.17
C TYR A 299 -17.77 37.85 -4.93
N PRO A 300 -17.66 38.85 -5.83
CA PRO A 300 -18.80 39.30 -6.62
C PRO A 300 -19.44 38.15 -7.40
N ALA A 301 -20.74 37.92 -7.20
CA ALA A 301 -21.47 36.82 -7.84
C ALA A 301 -21.46 36.90 -9.38
N SER A 302 -21.34 38.10 -9.96
CA SER A 302 -21.19 38.29 -11.41
C SER A 302 -19.83 37.90 -11.96
N ARG A 303 -18.86 37.59 -11.09
CA ARG A 303 -17.46 37.26 -11.43
C ARG A 303 -17.03 35.91 -10.88
N LEU A 304 -17.91 35.16 -10.20
CA LEU A 304 -17.62 33.83 -9.67
C LEU A 304 -18.43 32.80 -10.45
N SER A 305 -17.75 31.84 -11.06
CA SER A 305 -18.36 30.69 -11.71
C SER A 305 -17.85 29.41 -11.07
N VAL A 306 -18.73 28.45 -10.79
CA VAL A 306 -18.35 27.14 -10.25
C VAL A 306 -18.75 26.07 -11.27
N TYR A 307 -17.75 25.32 -11.71
CA TYR A 307 -17.86 24.25 -12.69
C TYR A 307 -17.61 22.90 -12.03
N VAL A 308 -18.43 21.92 -12.39
CA VAL A 308 -18.31 20.54 -11.90
C VAL A 308 -18.11 19.63 -13.10
N SER A 309 -17.02 18.88 -13.11
CA SER A 309 -16.73 17.83 -14.08
C SER A 309 -16.92 16.48 -13.41
N ASP A 310 -17.82 15.64 -13.93
CA ASP A 310 -18.03 14.28 -13.47
C ASP A 310 -17.59 13.27 -14.52
N ASP A 311 -16.37 12.75 -14.35
CA ASP A 311 -15.78 11.73 -15.22
C ASP A 311 -16.51 10.38 -15.09
N GLY A 312 -17.24 10.16 -13.97
CA GLY A 312 -18.05 8.98 -13.72
C GLY A 312 -19.40 9.00 -14.43
N CYS A 313 -19.81 10.14 -14.99
CA CYS A 313 -21.12 10.37 -15.62
C CYS A 313 -22.28 9.85 -14.73
N SER A 314 -22.21 10.11 -13.43
CA SER A 314 -23.10 9.49 -12.45
C SER A 314 -24.41 10.26 -12.29
N GLU A 315 -25.53 9.54 -12.45
CA GLU A 315 -26.85 10.09 -12.13
C GLU A 315 -27.01 10.44 -10.64
N LEU A 316 -26.24 9.79 -9.75
CA LEU A 316 -26.20 10.09 -8.31
C LEU A 316 -25.54 11.44 -8.04
N THR A 317 -24.43 11.72 -8.71
CA THR A 317 -23.77 13.04 -8.68
C THR A 317 -24.71 14.11 -9.21
N LEU A 318 -25.38 13.86 -10.35
CA LEU A 318 -26.34 14.81 -10.92
C LEU A 318 -27.50 15.12 -9.95
N LEU A 319 -28.07 14.10 -9.30
CA LEU A 319 -29.11 14.28 -8.29
C LEU A 319 -28.62 15.16 -7.14
N ALA A 320 -27.42 14.89 -6.63
CA ALA A 320 -26.82 15.67 -5.56
C ALA A 320 -26.69 17.14 -5.92
N PHE A 321 -26.28 17.46 -7.15
CA PHE A 321 -26.17 18.85 -7.61
C PHE A 321 -27.51 19.55 -7.84
N ILE A 322 -28.54 18.83 -8.28
CA ILE A 322 -29.90 19.38 -8.38
C ILE A 322 -30.44 19.74 -7.00
N GLU A 323 -30.30 18.83 -6.04
CA GLU A 323 -30.75 19.08 -4.67
C GLU A 323 -29.89 20.16 -3.98
N ALA A 324 -28.57 20.18 -4.22
CA ALA A 324 -27.68 21.21 -3.71
C ALA A 324 -28.01 22.60 -4.29
N ALA A 325 -28.37 22.69 -5.58
CA ALA A 325 -28.81 23.95 -6.19
C ALA A 325 -30.11 24.49 -5.56
N LYS A 326 -31.02 23.59 -5.16
CA LYS A 326 -32.23 23.96 -4.39
C LYS A 326 -31.85 24.47 -3.00
N PHE A 327 -30.95 23.78 -2.30
CA PHE A 327 -30.48 24.15 -0.97
C PHE A 327 -29.66 25.45 -0.96
N ALA A 328 -28.86 25.70 -2.01
CA ALA A 328 -28.03 26.90 -2.17
C ALA A 328 -28.82 28.21 -2.04
N ARG A 329 -30.10 28.21 -2.45
CA ARG A 329 -31.00 29.37 -2.33
C ARG A 329 -31.18 29.85 -0.88
N TYR A 330 -31.02 28.94 0.08
CA TYR A 330 -31.12 29.21 1.51
C TYR A 330 -29.74 29.33 2.15
N TRP A 331 -28.82 28.43 1.78
CA TRP A 331 -27.48 28.35 2.37
C TRP A 331 -26.59 29.56 2.06
N LEU A 332 -26.60 30.06 0.82
CA LEU A 332 -25.70 31.13 0.41
C LEU A 332 -26.06 32.48 1.08
N PRO A 333 -27.33 32.93 1.15
CA PRO A 333 -27.69 34.11 1.93
C PRO A 333 -27.36 33.94 3.42
N PHE A 334 -27.68 32.77 3.99
CA PHE A 334 -27.38 32.46 5.39
C PHE A 334 -25.90 32.59 5.73
N CYS A 335 -25.01 32.07 4.87
CA CYS A 335 -23.56 32.21 5.03
C CYS A 335 -23.12 33.69 5.04
N ARG A 336 -23.69 34.52 4.16
CA ARG A 336 -23.33 35.94 4.04
C ARG A 336 -23.84 36.75 5.23
N GLU A 337 -25.10 36.56 5.62
CA GLU A 337 -25.74 37.31 6.70
C GLU A 337 -25.09 37.02 8.05
N LYS A 338 -24.73 35.76 8.31
CA LYS A 338 -24.07 35.35 9.55
C LYS A 338 -22.54 35.48 9.52
N GLY A 339 -21.96 35.87 8.38
CA GLY A 339 -20.50 35.96 8.23
C GLY A 339 -19.80 34.60 8.43
N ILE A 340 -20.42 33.51 7.98
CA ILE A 340 -19.90 32.15 8.20
C ILE A 340 -18.56 31.98 7.49
N LEU A 341 -17.57 31.57 8.29
CA LEU A 341 -16.20 31.36 7.85
C LEU A 341 -15.97 29.96 7.27
N GLU A 342 -16.60 28.94 7.84
CA GLU A 342 -16.59 27.55 7.37
C GLU A 342 -17.85 27.26 6.55
N ARG A 343 -17.73 27.41 5.23
CA ARG A 343 -18.90 27.48 4.34
C ARG A 343 -19.33 26.15 3.74
N SER A 344 -18.58 25.08 4.03
CA SER A 344 -19.03 23.72 3.74
C SER A 344 -20.09 23.33 4.76
N PRO A 345 -21.35 23.05 4.35
CA PRO A 345 -22.40 22.71 5.30
C PRO A 345 -22.09 21.43 6.07
N GLU A 346 -21.47 20.43 5.41
CA GLU A 346 -20.97 19.19 6.03
C GLU A 346 -20.08 19.51 7.24
N VAL A 347 -19.04 20.33 7.03
CA VAL A 347 -18.08 20.69 8.09
C VAL A 347 -18.70 21.59 9.15
N TYR A 348 -19.56 22.54 8.74
CA TYR A 348 -20.22 23.48 9.65
C TYR A 348 -21.13 22.78 10.65
N PHE A 349 -21.92 21.80 10.20
CA PHE A 349 -22.84 21.07 11.08
C PHE A 349 -22.14 19.95 11.87
N GLU A 350 -21.10 19.31 11.32
CA GLU A 350 -20.30 18.31 12.06
C GLU A 350 -19.48 18.92 13.22
N SER A 351 -19.05 20.17 13.09
CA SER A 351 -18.24 20.85 14.11
C SER A 351 -19.02 21.33 15.34
N GLY A 352 -20.34 21.15 15.37
CA GLY A 352 -21.22 21.65 16.45
C GLY A 352 -21.48 23.15 16.39
N ASN A 353 -20.93 23.86 15.39
CA ASN A 353 -21.17 25.29 15.19
C ASN A 353 -22.64 25.61 14.84
N GLY A 354 -23.38 24.61 14.34
CA GLY A 354 -24.80 24.73 13.97
C GLY A 354 -25.82 24.46 15.09
N ASP A 355 -25.41 24.29 16.35
CA ASP A 355 -26.33 23.97 17.47
C ASP A 355 -27.39 25.06 17.76
N GLY A 356 -27.23 26.27 17.20
CA GLY A 356 -28.21 27.35 17.24
C GLY A 356 -29.03 27.53 15.94
N ASP A 357 -28.80 26.68 14.93
CA ASP A 357 -29.26 26.85 13.54
C ASP A 357 -30.13 25.67 13.06
N GLU A 358 -31.00 25.19 13.95
CA GLU A 358 -31.73 23.93 13.79
C GLU A 358 -32.56 23.86 12.49
N GLU A 359 -33.17 24.97 12.06
CA GLU A 359 -33.94 25.00 10.81
C GLU A 359 -33.06 24.77 9.57
N MET A 360 -31.87 25.39 9.52
CA MET A 360 -30.91 25.17 8.44
C MET A 360 -30.33 23.77 8.49
N LYS A 361 -30.06 23.25 9.69
CA LYS A 361 -29.59 21.89 9.91
C LYS A 361 -30.60 20.86 9.39
N ILE A 362 -31.88 20.99 9.74
CA ILE A 362 -32.95 20.11 9.24
C ILE A 362 -33.05 20.15 7.71
N MET A 363 -32.89 21.33 7.10
CA MET A 363 -32.90 21.44 5.63
C MET A 363 -31.70 20.73 5.00
N TYR A 364 -30.53 20.81 5.61
CA TYR A 364 -29.33 20.10 5.16
C TYR A 364 -29.43 18.58 5.39
N GLU A 365 -29.96 18.12 6.52
CA GLU A 365 -30.20 16.69 6.78
C GLU A 365 -31.17 16.08 5.77
N ARG A 366 -32.25 16.79 5.42
CA ARG A 366 -33.19 16.37 4.35
C ARG A 366 -32.53 16.26 2.98
N LEU A 367 -31.57 17.15 2.67
CA LEU A 367 -30.76 17.07 1.46
C LEU A 367 -29.93 15.79 1.48
N MET A 368 -29.21 15.54 2.59
CA MET A 368 -28.37 14.35 2.75
C MET A 368 -29.18 13.07 2.64
N ASP A 369 -30.28 12.94 3.38
CA ASP A 369 -31.14 11.75 3.39
C ASP A 369 -31.61 11.34 1.97
N LYS A 370 -31.95 12.33 1.13
CA LYS A 370 -32.34 12.08 -0.26
C LYS A 370 -31.19 11.56 -1.11
N ILE A 371 -30.02 12.18 -1.00
CA ILE A 371 -28.84 11.82 -1.79
C ILE A 371 -28.34 10.45 -1.35
N GLU A 372 -28.17 10.23 -0.05
CA GLU A 372 -27.72 8.96 0.52
C GLU A 372 -28.71 7.83 0.26
N GLY A 373 -30.02 8.11 0.35
CA GLY A 373 -31.06 7.15 -0.02
C GLY A 373 -30.97 6.69 -1.48
N ALA A 374 -30.58 7.58 -2.41
CA ALA A 374 -30.34 7.22 -3.80
C ALA A 374 -29.02 6.43 -3.97
N VAL A 375 -27.95 6.84 -3.28
CA VAL A 375 -26.66 6.13 -3.30
C VAL A 375 -26.79 4.71 -2.77
N GLN A 376 -27.54 4.49 -1.68
CA GLN A 376 -27.80 3.15 -1.13
C GLN A 376 -28.58 2.25 -2.09
N LYS A 377 -29.52 2.82 -2.87
CA LYS A 377 -30.25 2.08 -3.91
C LYS A 377 -29.40 1.80 -5.15
N GLY A 378 -28.38 2.63 -5.38
CA GLY A 378 -27.47 2.54 -6.53
C GLY A 378 -28.03 3.11 -7.84
N TYR A 379 -29.23 3.70 -7.82
CA TYR A 379 -29.87 4.35 -8.96
C TYR A 379 -30.82 5.47 -8.50
N VAL A 380 -31.16 6.40 -9.40
CA VAL A 380 -32.13 7.47 -9.15
C VAL A 380 -33.53 7.05 -9.61
N ASP A 381 -34.48 7.00 -8.67
CA ASP A 381 -35.89 6.67 -8.92
C ASP A 381 -36.62 7.87 -9.55
N ASP A 382 -37.50 7.62 -10.54
CA ASP A 382 -38.32 8.66 -11.19
C ASP A 382 -39.22 9.40 -10.18
N GLY A 383 -39.58 8.77 -9.05
CA GLY A 383 -40.35 9.39 -7.96
C GLY A 383 -39.56 10.40 -7.12
N LEU A 384 -38.22 10.41 -7.19
CA LEU A 384 -37.36 11.42 -6.53
C LEU A 384 -37.22 12.69 -7.37
N ILE A 385 -37.59 12.65 -8.66
CA ILE A 385 -37.49 13.76 -9.61
C ILE A 385 -38.82 14.52 -9.62
N SER A 386 -38.98 15.46 -8.70
CA SER A 386 -40.26 16.12 -8.44
C SER A 386 -40.66 17.21 -9.44
N SER A 387 -39.75 17.70 -10.29
CA SER A 387 -40.05 18.79 -11.23
C SER A 387 -39.93 18.38 -12.71
N PRO A 388 -40.83 18.85 -13.60
CA PRO A 388 -40.77 18.54 -15.04
C PRO A 388 -39.45 18.99 -15.70
N GLY A 389 -38.82 20.05 -15.19
CA GLY A 389 -37.53 20.54 -15.66
C GLY A 389 -36.37 19.61 -15.29
N ASP A 390 -36.39 19.05 -14.08
CA ASP A 390 -35.38 18.07 -13.65
C ASP A 390 -35.47 16.79 -14.50
N GLN A 391 -36.69 16.35 -14.86
CA GLN A 391 -36.90 15.19 -15.75
C GLN A 391 -36.29 15.38 -17.15
N GLU A 392 -36.37 16.60 -17.70
CA GLU A 392 -35.78 16.93 -19.01
C GLU A 392 -34.24 16.92 -18.97
N ILE A 393 -33.66 17.38 -17.85
CA ILE A 393 -32.20 17.37 -17.61
C ILE A 393 -31.68 15.94 -17.51
N PHE A 394 -32.32 15.07 -16.71
CA PHE A 394 -31.94 13.67 -16.58
C PHE A 394 -32.06 12.91 -17.92
N LYS A 395 -33.07 13.22 -18.73
CA LYS A 395 -33.25 12.60 -20.06
C LYS A 395 -32.11 12.97 -21.03
N LYS A 396 -31.59 14.20 -20.97
CA LYS A 396 -30.42 14.63 -21.77
C LYS A 396 -29.13 14.00 -21.26
N TRP A 397 -28.97 13.87 -19.95
CA TRP A 397 -27.75 13.33 -19.32
C TRP A 397 -27.48 11.85 -19.64
N LYS A 398 -28.51 11.02 -19.76
CA LYS A 398 -28.40 9.57 -20.10
C LYS A 398 -27.81 9.27 -21.49
N SER A 399 -27.37 10.28 -22.25
CA SER A 399 -26.85 10.15 -23.63
C SER A 399 -25.33 10.35 -23.78
N PHE A 400 -24.59 10.69 -22.72
CA PHE A 400 -23.15 10.99 -22.79
C PHE A 400 -22.27 9.75 -22.50
N THR A 401 -21.02 9.76 -23.01
CA THR A 401 -20.02 8.70 -22.72
C THR A 401 -18.70 9.31 -22.22
N PRO A 402 -17.94 8.63 -21.34
CA PRO A 402 -16.79 9.21 -20.61
C PRO A 402 -15.49 9.42 -21.41
N ARG A 403 -15.50 9.29 -22.75
CA ARG A 403 -14.28 9.14 -23.55
C ARG A 403 -14.15 10.18 -24.65
N ASP A 404 -13.81 11.42 -24.29
CA ASP A 404 -12.83 12.25 -25.05
C ASP A 404 -12.68 13.63 -24.40
N HIS A 405 -11.53 13.91 -23.79
CA HIS A 405 -11.06 15.29 -23.70
C HIS A 405 -9.51 15.33 -23.83
N PRO A 406 -8.97 16.29 -24.58
CA PRO A 406 -7.53 16.52 -24.62
C PRO A 406 -7.04 17.14 -23.31
N ALA A 407 -5.74 17.05 -23.03
CA ALA A 407 -5.10 17.78 -21.94
C ALA A 407 -4.97 19.27 -22.34
N ILE A 408 -5.44 20.17 -21.48
CA ILE A 408 -5.64 21.61 -21.79
C ILE A 408 -4.55 22.53 -21.22
N ILE A 409 -3.50 22.00 -20.57
CA ILE A 409 -2.49 22.89 -19.94
C ILE A 409 -1.19 22.87 -20.72
N GLN A 410 -0.91 24.01 -21.37
CA GLN A 410 0.37 24.30 -22.02
C GLN A 410 1.21 25.16 -21.06
N CYS A 411 2.39 24.67 -20.67
CA CYS A 411 3.27 25.37 -19.75
C CYS A 411 4.02 26.51 -20.48
N GLU A 412 3.51 27.73 -20.39
CA GLU A 412 4.16 28.93 -20.95
C GLU A 412 4.83 29.78 -19.85
N GLY A 413 6.07 29.48 -19.46
CA GLY A 413 6.93 30.41 -18.71
C GLY A 413 6.38 31.02 -17.41
N TRP A 414 5.31 30.45 -16.83
CA TRP A 414 4.58 31.02 -15.71
C TRP A 414 5.44 31.08 -14.43
N ARG A 415 5.28 32.16 -13.67
CA ARG A 415 5.82 32.28 -12.32
C ARG A 415 4.76 31.88 -11.30
N SER A 416 4.98 30.78 -10.57
CA SER A 416 4.10 30.39 -9.47
C SER A 416 4.37 31.22 -8.21
N VAL A 417 3.32 31.42 -7.42
CA VAL A 417 3.37 32.06 -6.10
C VAL A 417 2.69 31.13 -5.11
N PHE A 418 3.38 30.81 -4.02
CA PHE A 418 2.82 30.08 -2.89
C PHE A 418 2.43 31.06 -1.79
N CYS A 419 1.21 30.94 -1.27
CA CYS A 419 0.67 31.75 -0.19
C CYS A 419 0.21 30.81 0.93
N ASP A 420 0.58 31.13 2.17
CA ASP A 420 0.23 30.36 3.35
C ASP A 420 -0.39 31.31 4.39
N PRO A 421 -1.74 31.42 4.42
CA PRO A 421 -2.41 32.39 5.26
C PRO A 421 -2.19 32.10 6.75
N VAL A 422 -1.75 33.11 7.49
CA VAL A 422 -1.32 32.96 8.90
C VAL A 422 -2.48 32.64 9.84
N GLU A 423 -3.67 33.17 9.57
CA GLU A 423 -4.80 33.08 10.50
C GLU A 423 -5.52 31.73 10.43
N ARG A 424 -5.66 31.16 9.23
CA ARG A 424 -6.37 29.89 9.01
C ARG A 424 -6.01 29.24 7.68
N PRO A 425 -6.08 27.91 7.59
CA PRO A 425 -5.98 27.21 6.31
C PRO A 425 -7.08 27.67 5.35
N ALA A 426 -6.70 28.15 4.16
CA ALA A 426 -7.67 28.55 3.13
C ALA A 426 -8.36 27.35 2.45
N PHE A 427 -7.70 26.19 2.42
CA PHE A 427 -8.22 24.96 1.84
C PHE A 427 -8.06 23.81 2.83
N LEU A 428 -9.17 23.20 3.21
CA LEU A 428 -9.21 22.00 4.04
C LEU A 428 -9.82 20.87 3.23
N GLY A 429 -9.30 19.66 3.42
CA GLY A 429 -9.78 18.48 2.70
C GLY A 429 -9.60 17.21 3.51
N GLN A 430 -10.37 16.19 3.15
CA GLN A 430 -10.30 14.88 3.79
C GLN A 430 -9.03 14.12 3.35
N ALA A 431 -8.27 13.66 4.35
CA ALA A 431 -7.10 12.82 4.19
C ALA A 431 -7.45 11.35 4.44
N PRO A 432 -6.77 10.38 3.79
CA PRO A 432 -7.01 8.96 4.06
C PRO A 432 -6.77 8.62 5.53
N LYS A 433 -7.73 7.96 6.19
CA LYS A 433 -7.65 7.57 7.61
C LYS A 433 -7.01 6.20 7.83
N SER A 434 -6.89 5.37 6.78
CA SER A 434 -6.27 4.05 6.83
C SER A 434 -4.86 4.05 6.20
N LEU A 435 -3.96 3.24 6.75
CA LEU A 435 -2.60 3.08 6.23
C LEU A 435 -2.61 2.46 4.83
N ILE A 436 -3.50 1.50 4.56
CA ILE A 436 -3.60 0.87 3.24
C ILE A 436 -3.93 1.90 2.14
N ASP A 437 -4.82 2.85 2.42
CA ASP A 437 -5.23 3.85 1.43
C ASP A 437 -4.14 4.89 1.19
N VAL A 438 -3.40 5.28 2.25
CA VAL A 438 -2.17 6.08 2.11
C VAL A 438 -1.16 5.34 1.20
N LEU A 439 -0.89 4.07 1.47
CA LEU A 439 0.09 3.30 0.68
C LEU A 439 -0.34 3.13 -0.79
N ARG A 440 -1.63 2.91 -1.06
CA ARG A 440 -2.19 2.88 -2.42
C ARG A 440 -2.05 4.22 -3.13
N GLN A 441 -2.30 5.33 -2.44
CA GLN A 441 -2.11 6.66 -2.99
C GLN A 441 -0.65 6.90 -3.39
N TYR A 442 0.30 6.61 -2.50
CA TYR A 442 1.72 6.76 -2.79
C TYR A 442 2.24 5.84 -3.90
N ARG A 443 1.63 4.65 -4.08
CA ARG A 443 1.93 3.76 -5.22
C ARG A 443 1.61 4.45 -6.55
N ARG A 444 0.43 5.07 -6.65
CA ARG A 444 0.00 5.84 -7.83
C ARG A 444 0.88 7.06 -8.07
N TRP A 445 1.20 7.81 -7.02
CA TRP A 445 2.08 8.98 -7.14
C TRP A 445 3.48 8.57 -7.61
N THR A 446 4.03 7.47 -7.10
CA THR A 446 5.32 6.94 -7.53
C THR A 446 5.35 6.67 -9.03
N MET A 447 4.32 5.97 -9.54
CA MET A 447 4.17 5.70 -10.97
C MET A 447 4.14 7.00 -11.80
N GLY A 448 3.24 7.93 -11.47
CA GLY A 448 3.07 9.17 -12.22
C GLY A 448 4.31 10.07 -12.17
N LEU A 449 4.94 10.17 -11.00
CA LEU A 449 6.14 11.00 -10.82
C LEU A 449 7.36 10.43 -11.55
N TYR A 450 7.51 9.10 -11.63
CA TYR A 450 8.54 8.51 -12.48
C TYR A 450 8.24 8.64 -13.97
N GLN A 451 6.97 8.64 -14.40
CA GLN A 451 6.63 8.94 -15.78
C GLN A 451 7.10 10.35 -16.18
N VAL A 452 6.96 11.33 -15.28
CA VAL A 452 7.51 12.68 -15.46
C VAL A 452 9.04 12.66 -15.37
N GLY A 453 9.60 12.03 -14.33
CA GLY A 453 11.03 11.98 -14.05
C GLY A 453 11.86 11.38 -15.19
N PHE A 454 11.37 10.29 -15.79
CA PHE A 454 11.98 9.61 -16.92
C PHE A 454 11.34 9.98 -18.27
N SER A 455 10.63 11.10 -18.35
CA SER A 455 10.10 11.62 -19.61
C SER A 455 11.24 12.06 -20.52
N ARG A 456 11.21 11.64 -21.81
CA ARG A 456 12.27 11.98 -22.78
C ARG A 456 12.44 13.48 -22.97
N GLU A 457 11.35 14.24 -22.91
CA GLU A 457 11.33 15.67 -23.21
C GLU A 457 11.23 16.53 -21.94
N TYR A 458 10.55 16.01 -20.91
CA TYR A 458 10.18 16.77 -19.71
C TYR A 458 10.89 16.30 -18.44
N THR A 459 12.03 15.60 -18.58
CA THR A 459 12.86 15.22 -17.41
C THR A 459 13.18 16.50 -16.59
N PRO A 460 12.76 16.57 -15.31
CA PRO A 460 12.74 17.83 -14.57
C PRO A 460 14.08 18.55 -14.42
N ILE A 461 15.18 17.82 -14.24
CA ILE A 461 16.50 18.45 -14.03
C ILE A 461 16.93 19.21 -15.29
N PHE A 462 16.75 18.64 -16.47
CA PHE A 462 17.16 19.27 -17.72
C PHE A 462 16.15 20.32 -18.15
N TYR A 463 14.86 19.98 -18.13
CA TYR A 463 13.80 20.87 -18.57
C TYR A 463 13.71 22.09 -17.64
N GLY A 464 13.57 21.90 -16.33
CA GLY A 464 13.45 22.99 -15.35
C GLY A 464 14.68 23.89 -15.27
N THR A 465 15.88 23.34 -15.48
CA THR A 465 17.11 24.15 -15.56
C THR A 465 17.13 25.01 -16.83
N ARG A 466 16.72 24.45 -17.98
CA ARG A 466 16.66 25.17 -19.25
C ARG A 466 15.58 26.24 -19.27
N THR A 467 14.42 25.99 -18.66
CA THR A 467 13.26 26.88 -18.75
C THR A 467 13.16 27.90 -17.62
N ALA A 468 13.77 27.62 -16.45
CA ALA A 468 13.67 28.50 -15.29
C ALA A 468 15.02 28.71 -14.58
N SER A 469 15.48 27.73 -13.81
CA SER A 469 16.77 27.80 -13.11
C SER A 469 17.18 26.42 -12.59
N LEU A 470 18.47 26.26 -12.28
CA LEU A 470 18.98 25.01 -11.68
C LEU A 470 18.24 24.63 -10.38
N LEU A 471 17.90 25.61 -9.54
CA LEU A 471 17.18 25.36 -8.29
C LEU A 471 15.75 24.88 -8.53
N VAL A 472 15.08 25.39 -9.57
CA VAL A 472 13.76 24.90 -9.99
C VAL A 472 13.88 23.48 -10.53
N GLY A 473 14.90 23.20 -11.34
CA GLY A 473 15.24 21.84 -11.77
C GLY A 473 15.42 20.89 -10.58
N PHE A 474 16.15 21.31 -9.55
CA PHE A 474 16.31 20.56 -8.30
C PHE A 474 14.98 20.29 -7.58
N CYS A 475 14.12 21.30 -7.41
CA CYS A 475 12.82 21.13 -6.75
C CYS A 475 11.94 20.09 -7.46
N PHE A 476 11.78 20.20 -8.78
CA PHE A 476 10.94 19.26 -9.52
C PHE A 476 11.57 17.87 -9.63
N SER A 477 12.90 17.77 -9.71
CA SER A 477 13.60 16.48 -9.63
C SER A 477 13.45 15.82 -8.26
N HIS A 478 13.46 16.59 -7.17
CA HIS A 478 13.19 16.06 -5.84
C HIS A 478 11.81 15.42 -5.76
N LEU A 479 10.79 16.07 -6.32
CA LEU A 479 9.43 15.54 -6.37
C LEU A 479 9.34 14.31 -7.28
N ALA A 480 9.92 14.36 -8.47
CA ALA A 480 9.85 13.28 -9.45
C ALA A 480 10.53 11.98 -8.98
N PHE A 481 11.65 12.09 -8.26
CA PHE A 481 12.47 10.94 -7.86
C PHE A 481 12.36 10.56 -6.38
N TRP A 482 11.39 11.12 -5.65
CA TRP A 482 11.30 10.91 -4.20
C TRP A 482 11.18 9.45 -3.75
N ALA A 483 10.61 8.59 -4.60
CA ALA A 483 10.39 7.18 -4.35
C ALA A 483 11.68 6.38 -4.49
N SER A 484 12.72 6.91 -5.15
CA SER A 484 14.01 6.25 -5.33
C SER A 484 14.70 5.97 -4.00
N ARG A 485 14.27 6.64 -2.92
CA ARG A 485 14.65 6.35 -1.53
C ARG A 485 14.31 4.92 -1.07
N PHE A 486 13.46 4.17 -1.78
CA PHE A 486 13.23 2.75 -1.48
C PHE A 486 14.55 1.97 -1.47
N PHE A 487 15.46 2.29 -2.39
CA PHE A 487 16.72 1.56 -2.54
C PHE A 487 17.62 1.69 -1.30
N PRO A 488 17.98 2.90 -0.84
CA PRO A 488 18.74 3.04 0.40
C PRO A 488 17.97 2.51 1.62
N VAL A 489 16.64 2.65 1.69
CA VAL A 489 15.85 2.06 2.79
C VAL A 489 15.98 0.55 2.83
N CYS A 490 15.94 -0.13 1.68
CA CYS A 490 16.16 -1.58 1.62
C CYS A 490 17.59 -1.98 1.99
N VAL A 491 18.61 -1.24 1.53
CA VAL A 491 20.01 -1.53 1.84
C VAL A 491 20.28 -1.36 3.33
N TYR A 492 19.93 -0.21 3.91
CA TYR A 492 20.10 0.04 5.34
C TYR A 492 19.11 -0.72 6.23
N GLY A 493 17.98 -1.18 5.67
CA GLY A 493 16.98 -2.00 6.35
C GLY A 493 17.28 -3.51 6.36
N LEU A 494 18.28 -3.97 5.62
CA LEU A 494 18.67 -5.40 5.56
C LEU A 494 20.15 -5.63 5.85
N LEU A 495 21.05 -4.75 5.39
CA LEU A 495 22.49 -4.97 5.50
C LEU A 495 22.99 -4.95 6.95
N PRO A 496 22.58 -4.01 7.83
CA PRO A 496 22.90 -4.07 9.26
C PRO A 496 22.41 -5.37 9.92
N GLN A 497 21.23 -5.86 9.54
CA GLN A 497 20.61 -7.06 10.11
C GLN A 497 21.42 -8.30 9.72
N LEU A 498 21.85 -8.40 8.46
CA LEU A 498 22.76 -9.45 8.00
C LEU A 498 24.11 -9.39 8.72
N ALA A 499 24.68 -8.19 8.89
CA ALA A 499 25.90 -8.00 9.68
C ALA A 499 25.74 -8.52 11.13
N LEU A 500 24.61 -8.22 11.77
CA LEU A 500 24.31 -8.70 13.12
C LEU A 500 24.16 -10.23 13.19
N PHE A 501 23.67 -10.88 12.13
CA PHE A 501 23.55 -12.34 12.06
C PHE A 501 24.90 -13.05 11.85
N TYR A 502 25.72 -12.55 10.93
CA TYR A 502 26.96 -13.20 10.49
C TYR A 502 28.20 -12.82 11.32
N GLY A 503 28.11 -11.82 12.22
CA GLY A 503 29.22 -11.41 13.08
C GLY A 503 30.26 -10.49 12.40
N GLY A 504 29.94 -9.93 11.24
CA GLY A 504 30.87 -9.09 10.48
C GLY A 504 30.40 -7.65 10.31
N SER A 505 31.33 -6.69 10.25
CA SER A 505 30.98 -5.27 10.09
C SER A 505 30.40 -4.92 8.70
N LEU A 506 30.42 -5.82 7.70
CA LEU A 506 29.94 -5.57 6.31
C LEU A 506 30.31 -4.16 5.76
N ASN A 507 31.53 -3.70 6.04
CA ASN A 507 32.12 -2.41 5.65
C ASN A 507 31.61 -1.16 6.39
N PHE A 508 30.89 -1.31 7.49
CA PHE A 508 30.62 -0.20 8.41
C PHE A 508 31.87 0.15 9.26
N PRO A 509 32.08 1.45 9.62
CA PRO A 509 33.14 1.85 10.53
C PRO A 509 32.95 1.25 11.93
N LYS A 510 34.06 0.88 12.57
CA LYS A 510 34.08 0.59 14.01
C LYS A 510 33.89 1.89 14.79
N ALA A 511 33.38 1.83 16.02
CA ALA A 511 33.23 3.02 16.86
C ALA A 511 34.56 3.75 17.15
N SER A 512 35.68 3.02 17.11
CA SER A 512 37.03 3.58 17.25
C SER A 512 37.58 4.21 15.97
N ASP A 513 36.94 4.00 14.82
CA ASP A 513 37.38 4.53 13.53
C ASP A 513 36.93 6.00 13.39
N PRO A 514 37.82 6.96 13.05
CA PRO A 514 37.44 8.34 12.78
C PRO A 514 36.28 8.49 11.78
N TRP A 515 36.17 7.57 10.82
CA TRP A 515 35.07 7.57 9.87
C TRP A 515 33.69 7.34 10.51
N PHE A 516 33.62 6.76 11.71
CA PHE A 516 32.36 6.64 12.47
C PHE A 516 31.70 8.00 12.70
N TYR A 517 32.50 9.01 13.06
CA TYR A 517 31.99 10.36 13.34
C TYR A 517 31.41 11.03 12.09
N LEU A 518 31.89 10.69 10.89
CA LEU A 518 31.32 11.17 9.64
C LEU A 518 29.87 10.66 9.45
N TYR A 519 29.63 9.38 9.71
CA TYR A 519 28.28 8.78 9.60
C TYR A 519 27.35 9.34 10.66
N ALA A 520 27.84 9.45 11.91
CA ALA A 520 27.09 10.07 12.99
C ALA A 520 26.71 11.51 12.65
N TYR A 521 27.65 12.31 12.14
CA TYR A 521 27.39 13.67 11.69
C TYR A 521 26.33 13.72 10.59
N LEU A 522 26.46 12.92 9.53
CA LEU A 522 25.51 12.93 8.41
C LEU A 522 24.08 12.60 8.87
N VAL A 523 23.91 11.59 9.73
CA VAL A 523 22.59 11.22 10.27
C VAL A 523 22.04 12.33 11.17
N LEU A 524 22.82 12.80 12.15
CA LEU A 524 22.37 13.81 13.10
C LEU A 524 22.08 15.15 12.42
N ALA A 525 22.88 15.54 11.45
CA ALA A 525 22.73 16.79 10.71
C ALA A 525 21.50 16.77 9.79
N ALA A 526 21.23 15.66 9.10
CA ALA A 526 20.04 15.51 8.27
C ALA A 526 18.75 15.53 9.10
N TYR A 527 18.67 14.67 10.13
CA TYR A 527 17.51 14.60 11.01
C TYR A 527 17.32 15.89 11.83
N GLY A 528 18.42 16.51 12.25
CA GLY A 528 18.41 17.77 12.99
C GLY A 528 17.90 18.93 12.15
N GLN A 529 18.36 19.08 10.91
CA GLN A 529 17.88 20.12 10.00
C GLN A 529 16.38 19.95 9.71
N GLU A 530 15.94 18.72 9.40
CA GLU A 530 14.51 18.44 9.19
C GLU A 530 13.67 18.69 10.45
N CYS A 531 14.17 18.36 11.63
CA CYS A 531 13.46 18.59 12.89
C CYS A 531 13.28 20.09 13.16
N VAL A 532 14.33 20.90 12.98
CA VAL A 532 14.24 22.37 13.10
C VAL A 532 13.25 22.92 12.08
N GLU A 533 13.29 22.42 10.83
CA GLU A 533 12.31 22.80 9.81
C GLU A 533 10.88 22.45 10.19
N PHE A 534 10.65 21.30 10.82
CA PHE A 534 9.33 20.88 11.27
C PHE A 534 8.80 21.74 12.42
N LEU A 535 9.65 22.06 13.40
CA LEU A 535 9.28 22.86 14.57
C LEU A 535 8.99 24.32 14.23
N GLU A 536 9.69 24.88 13.25
CA GLU A 536 9.46 26.27 12.80
C GLU A 536 8.15 26.45 12.02
N ASN A 537 7.55 25.38 11.49
CA ASN A 537 6.27 25.40 10.77
C ASN A 537 5.12 24.86 11.65
N ASP A 538 5.09 25.23 12.94
CA ASP A 538 4.09 24.82 13.93
C ASP A 538 3.90 23.30 14.08
N GLY A 539 4.93 22.54 13.68
CA GLY A 539 5.01 21.11 13.88
C GLY A 539 5.47 20.76 15.29
N SER A 540 5.12 19.56 15.76
CA SER A 540 5.60 19.04 17.05
C SER A 540 6.65 17.94 16.84
N ILE A 541 7.49 17.71 17.85
CA ILE A 541 8.47 16.59 17.84
C ILE A 541 7.78 15.26 17.55
N ARG A 542 6.57 15.05 18.09
CA ARG A 542 5.76 13.85 17.82
C ARG A 542 5.36 13.74 16.35
N ARG A 543 4.94 14.84 15.72
CA ARG A 543 4.59 14.85 14.29
C ARG A 543 5.82 14.62 13.41
N TRP A 544 6.95 15.24 13.74
CA TRP A 544 8.23 14.98 13.07
C TRP A 544 8.63 13.50 13.17
N TRP A 545 8.60 12.92 14.37
CA TRP A 545 8.94 11.50 14.54
C TRP A 545 7.99 10.56 13.79
N ASN A 546 6.70 10.90 13.71
CA ASN A 546 5.75 10.16 12.90
C ASN A 546 6.05 10.28 11.40
N ASP A 547 6.51 11.44 10.92
CA ASP A 547 6.98 11.58 9.54
C ASP A 547 8.21 10.69 9.27
N GLN A 548 9.13 10.60 10.25
CA GLN A 548 10.28 9.68 10.20
C GLN A 548 9.83 8.21 10.05
N ARG A 549 8.78 7.80 10.76
CA ARG A 549 8.18 6.47 10.58
C ARG A 549 7.56 6.30 9.19
N MET A 550 6.82 7.31 8.72
CA MET A 550 6.09 7.22 7.47
C MET A 550 7.00 7.13 6.25
N TRP A 551 8.15 7.83 6.20
CA TRP A 551 9.04 7.67 5.05
C TRP A 551 9.71 6.29 5.02
N MET A 552 10.05 5.70 6.18
CA MET A 552 10.55 4.32 6.27
C MET A 552 9.47 3.31 5.84
N ILE A 553 8.24 3.46 6.34
CA ILE A 553 7.11 2.62 5.93
C ILE A 553 6.89 2.72 4.42
N LYS A 554 6.89 3.92 3.84
CA LYS A 554 6.74 4.12 2.39
C LYS A 554 7.88 3.47 1.61
N GLY A 555 9.12 3.65 2.06
CA GLY A 555 10.33 3.11 1.43
C GLY A 555 10.39 1.59 1.44
N ALA A 556 10.06 0.95 2.56
CA ALA A 556 10.07 -0.50 2.72
C ALA A 556 8.83 -1.20 2.15
N SER A 557 7.86 -0.44 1.60
CA SER A 557 6.64 -0.99 1.01
C SER A 557 6.30 -0.32 -0.33
N THR A 558 5.42 0.67 -0.34
CA THR A 558 4.77 1.21 -1.54
C THR A 558 5.74 1.73 -2.59
N PHE A 559 6.89 2.32 -2.22
CA PHE A 559 7.87 2.79 -3.20
C PHE A 559 8.51 1.63 -3.99
N ILE A 560 8.67 0.45 -3.38
CA ILE A 560 9.16 -0.75 -4.07
C ILE A 560 8.13 -1.15 -5.14
N PHE A 561 6.87 -1.33 -4.74
CA PHE A 561 5.80 -1.74 -5.64
C PHE A 561 5.56 -0.71 -6.76
N GLY A 562 5.51 0.58 -6.43
CA GLY A 562 5.33 1.64 -7.43
C GLY A 562 6.51 1.74 -8.41
N THR A 563 7.74 1.49 -7.95
CA THR A 563 8.92 1.42 -8.84
C THR A 563 8.83 0.21 -9.76
N LEU A 564 8.47 -0.95 -9.23
CA LEU A 564 8.30 -2.17 -10.03
C LEU A 564 7.21 -1.99 -11.07
N ASP A 565 6.04 -1.47 -10.71
CA ASP A 565 4.97 -1.20 -11.67
C ASP A 565 5.43 -0.25 -12.76
N PHE A 566 6.16 0.82 -12.41
CA PHE A 566 6.71 1.75 -13.39
C PHE A 566 7.63 1.04 -14.38
N ILE A 567 8.61 0.26 -13.90
CA ILE A 567 9.52 -0.51 -14.75
C ILE A 567 8.74 -1.46 -15.65
N LEU A 568 7.81 -2.23 -15.07
CA LEU A 568 6.95 -3.18 -15.79
C LEU A 568 6.09 -2.48 -16.85
N SER A 569 5.58 -1.28 -16.58
CA SER A 569 4.82 -0.49 -17.55
C SER A 569 5.70 0.01 -18.70
N LYS A 570 6.94 0.42 -18.42
CA LYS A 570 7.88 0.89 -19.46
C LYS A 570 8.34 -0.20 -20.41
N ILE A 571 8.39 -1.45 -19.94
CA ILE A 571 8.69 -2.62 -20.77
C ILE A 571 7.43 -3.27 -21.39
N GLY A 572 6.26 -2.63 -21.25
CA GLY A 572 5.02 -3.04 -21.93
C GLY A 572 4.27 -4.21 -21.29
N ILE A 573 4.63 -4.58 -20.07
CA ILE A 573 4.09 -5.75 -19.38
C ILE A 573 2.85 -5.42 -18.54
N LEU A 574 2.83 -4.23 -17.92
CA LEU A 574 1.73 -3.80 -17.07
C LEU A 574 1.04 -2.57 -17.68
N THR A 575 -0.28 -2.64 -17.89
CA THR A 575 -1.09 -1.47 -18.19
C THR A 575 -1.28 -0.66 -16.90
N PRO A 576 -0.94 0.64 -16.87
CA PRO A 576 -1.18 1.48 -15.70
C PRO A 576 -2.68 1.49 -15.37
N ASP A 577 -3.06 0.94 -14.21
CA ASP A 577 -4.42 1.01 -13.70
C ASP A 577 -4.55 2.14 -12.67
N PHE A 578 -5.53 3.02 -12.85
CA PHE A 578 -5.77 4.16 -11.98
C PHE A 578 -6.97 3.90 -11.06
N ASN A 579 -6.72 3.21 -9.94
CA ASN A 579 -7.72 3.04 -8.90
C ASN A 579 -7.76 4.27 -7.96
N LEU A 580 -8.85 5.04 -7.99
CA LEU A 580 -9.11 6.17 -7.08
C LEU A 580 -8.99 5.78 -5.60
N THR A 581 -8.51 6.69 -4.75
CA THR A 581 -8.49 6.45 -3.30
C THR A 581 -9.89 6.73 -2.76
N SER A 582 -10.45 5.82 -1.97
CA SER A 582 -11.75 6.05 -1.33
C SER A 582 -11.65 7.21 -0.34
N LYS A 583 -12.61 8.13 -0.41
CA LYS A 583 -12.83 9.20 0.56
C LYS A 583 -13.88 8.82 1.60
N VAL A 584 -14.41 7.59 1.54
CA VAL A 584 -15.39 7.09 2.50
C VAL A 584 -14.71 6.80 3.85
N ASN A 585 -15.32 7.29 4.93
CA ASN A 585 -14.83 7.10 6.27
C ASN A 585 -15.39 5.80 6.87
N GLU A 586 -14.54 4.81 7.10
CA GLU A 586 -14.89 3.67 7.96
C GLU A 586 -14.92 4.11 9.42
N GLU A 587 -15.95 3.68 10.17
CA GLU A 587 -16.17 4.08 11.56
C GLU A 587 -15.01 3.64 12.47
N GLU A 588 -14.52 2.41 12.30
CA GLU A 588 -13.37 1.89 13.03
C GLU A 588 -12.09 2.67 12.73
N ALA A 589 -11.84 2.99 11.45
CA ALA A 589 -10.68 3.76 11.04
C ALA A 589 -10.72 5.19 11.61
N THR A 590 -11.90 5.80 11.66
CA THR A 590 -12.11 7.13 12.25
C THR A 590 -11.85 7.12 13.76
N ARG A 591 -12.38 6.12 14.48
CA ARG A 591 -12.14 5.96 15.93
C ARG A 591 -10.65 5.76 16.26
N LEU A 592 -9.92 5.00 15.44
CA LEU A 592 -8.48 4.82 15.61
C LEU A 592 -7.69 6.10 15.29
N TYR A 593 -8.09 6.82 14.24
CA TYR A 593 -7.51 8.10 13.87
C TYR A 593 -7.62 9.13 15.00
N GLU A 594 -8.79 9.27 15.62
CA GLU A 594 -9.02 10.15 16.78
C GLU A 594 -8.13 9.79 17.98
N LYS A 595 -7.85 8.49 18.17
CA LYS A 595 -6.91 8.00 19.19
C LYS A 595 -5.44 8.13 18.79
N GLY A 596 -5.15 8.68 17.61
CA GLY A 596 -3.79 8.80 17.07
C GLY A 596 -3.13 7.46 16.76
N LYS A 597 -3.92 6.43 16.43
CA LYS A 597 -3.47 5.09 16.05
C LYS A 597 -3.69 4.84 14.55
N PHE A 598 -2.82 4.04 13.94
CA PHE A 598 -2.98 3.64 12.55
C PHE A 598 -4.04 2.56 12.41
N ALA A 599 -5.06 2.81 11.58
CA ALA A 599 -5.90 1.76 11.05
C ALA A 599 -5.17 1.09 9.88
N PHE A 600 -4.79 -0.19 10.01
CA PHE A 600 -4.08 -0.88 8.93
C PHE A 600 -5.01 -1.24 7.76
N GLY A 601 -6.30 -1.46 8.01
CA GLY A 601 -7.27 -1.84 6.98
C GLY A 601 -7.09 -3.29 6.50
N ALA A 602 -7.55 -3.59 5.29
CA ALA A 602 -7.56 -4.97 4.76
C ALA A 602 -6.15 -5.53 4.47
N ALA A 603 -6.00 -6.85 4.63
CA ALA A 603 -4.74 -7.55 4.36
C ALA A 603 -4.18 -7.24 2.97
N SER A 604 -2.88 -6.92 2.89
CA SER A 604 -2.23 -6.45 1.67
C SER A 604 -0.76 -6.89 1.59
N PRO A 605 -0.20 -7.11 0.38
CA PRO A 605 1.23 -7.37 0.20
C PRO A 605 2.15 -6.31 0.83
N PHE A 606 1.68 -5.06 0.95
CA PHE A 606 2.45 -4.02 1.64
C PHE A 606 2.74 -4.39 3.10
N PHE A 607 1.77 -4.98 3.80
CA PHE A 607 1.91 -5.37 5.21
C PHE A 607 2.80 -6.59 5.38
N LEU A 608 2.80 -7.50 4.40
CA LEU A 608 3.74 -8.62 4.40
C LEU A 608 5.19 -8.14 4.35
N CYS A 609 5.51 -7.19 3.45
CA CYS A 609 6.84 -6.60 3.37
C CYS A 609 7.23 -5.90 4.68
N LEU A 610 6.36 -5.06 5.23
CA LEU A 610 6.62 -4.33 6.48
C LEU A 610 6.82 -5.26 7.67
N ALA A 611 5.93 -6.24 7.85
CA ALA A 611 6.02 -7.21 8.94
C ALA A 611 7.30 -8.07 8.82
N THR A 612 7.66 -8.48 7.60
CA THR A 612 8.88 -9.25 7.36
C THR A 612 10.13 -8.46 7.75
N VAL A 613 10.26 -7.21 7.28
CA VAL A 613 11.40 -6.34 7.62
C VAL A 613 11.46 -6.10 9.14
N ALA A 614 10.31 -5.82 9.78
CA ALA A 614 10.23 -5.59 11.22
C ALA A 614 10.67 -6.83 12.02
N VAL A 615 10.16 -8.02 11.69
CA VAL A 615 10.50 -9.28 12.37
C VAL A 615 11.97 -9.65 12.17
N VAL A 616 12.47 -9.57 10.93
CA VAL A 616 13.88 -9.85 10.63
C VAL A 616 14.78 -8.89 11.41
N ASN A 617 14.42 -7.60 11.46
CA ASN A 617 15.17 -6.62 12.25
C ASN A 617 15.15 -6.93 13.76
N LEU A 618 13.99 -7.31 14.31
CA LEU A 618 13.89 -7.68 15.73
C LEU A 618 14.75 -8.90 16.05
N ILE A 619 14.69 -9.96 15.24
CA ILE A 619 15.51 -11.16 15.45
C ILE A 619 16.99 -10.79 15.34
N ALA A 620 17.39 -10.06 14.30
CA ALA A 620 18.78 -9.63 14.11
C ALA A 620 19.29 -8.80 15.29
N PHE A 621 18.49 -7.85 15.78
CA PHE A 621 18.82 -7.01 16.93
C PHE A 621 19.04 -7.85 18.20
N VAL A 622 18.14 -8.80 18.50
CA VAL A 622 18.27 -9.69 19.66
C VAL A 622 19.53 -10.55 19.55
N PHE A 623 19.79 -11.13 18.38
CA PHE A 623 21.01 -11.90 18.15
C PHE A 623 22.27 -11.05 18.33
N GLY A 624 22.32 -9.86 17.72
CA GLY A 624 23.42 -8.91 17.88
C GLY A 624 23.64 -8.51 19.35
N PHE A 625 22.56 -8.23 20.08
CA PHE A 625 22.62 -7.88 21.49
C PHE A 625 23.16 -9.02 22.36
N ILE A 626 22.71 -10.26 22.12
CA ILE A 626 23.21 -11.45 22.82
C ILE A 626 24.72 -11.63 22.59
N ARG A 627 25.21 -11.40 21.37
CA ARG A 627 26.65 -11.47 21.06
C ARG A 627 27.47 -10.44 21.82
N VAL A 628 26.96 -9.22 21.94
CA VAL A 628 27.57 -8.17 22.77
C VAL A 628 27.61 -8.59 24.23
N LEU A 629 26.51 -9.11 24.78
CA LEU A 629 26.46 -9.58 26.17
C LEU A 629 27.43 -10.74 26.43
N ARG A 630 27.62 -11.63 25.45
CA ARG A 630 28.58 -12.73 25.51
C ARG A 630 30.03 -12.30 25.36
N ARG A 631 30.29 -10.99 25.16
CA ARG A 631 31.62 -10.41 24.92
C ARG A 631 32.36 -11.11 23.79
N GLU A 632 31.63 -11.48 22.73
CA GLU A 632 32.26 -12.03 21.54
C GLU A 632 33.27 -11.01 20.97
N ARG A 633 34.40 -11.51 20.44
CA ARG A 633 35.54 -10.67 20.01
C ARG A 633 35.13 -9.61 18.96
N GLU A 634 34.06 -9.89 18.22
CA GLU A 634 33.49 -9.06 17.15
C GLU A 634 32.48 -8.01 17.67
N ALA A 635 32.10 -8.03 18.95
CA ALA A 635 31.07 -7.15 19.52
C ALA A 635 31.37 -5.64 19.35
N GLY A 636 32.63 -5.22 19.43
CA GLY A 636 33.04 -3.84 19.21
C GLY A 636 32.90 -3.37 17.75
N GLU A 637 32.78 -4.30 16.80
CA GLU A 637 32.63 -4.05 15.38
C GLU A 637 31.16 -3.88 14.95
N MET A 638 30.22 -4.13 15.87
CA MET A 638 28.78 -4.21 15.59
C MET A 638 27.98 -3.00 16.09
N MET A 639 28.66 -1.99 16.67
CA MET A 639 28.01 -0.84 17.32
C MET A 639 27.11 -0.05 16.36
N MET A 640 27.59 0.25 15.15
CA MET A 640 26.81 1.01 14.16
C MET A 640 25.56 0.24 13.72
N GLN A 641 25.68 -1.06 13.53
CA GLN A 641 24.60 -1.94 13.11
C GLN A 641 23.55 -2.08 14.22
N LEU A 642 23.98 -2.15 15.49
CA LEU A 642 23.07 -2.11 16.64
C LEU A 642 22.34 -0.78 16.75
N ILE A 643 23.02 0.35 16.53
CA ILE A 643 22.38 1.68 16.53
C ILE A 643 21.35 1.77 15.41
N LEU A 644 21.71 1.38 14.18
CA LEU A 644 20.81 1.42 13.02
C LEU A 644 19.63 0.46 13.19
N SER A 645 19.88 -0.78 13.59
CA SER A 645 18.83 -1.79 13.82
C SER A 645 17.91 -1.40 14.98
N GLY A 646 18.46 -0.81 16.05
CA GLY A 646 17.69 -0.25 17.16
C GLY A 646 16.83 0.94 16.73
N PHE A 647 17.36 1.84 15.92
CA PHE A 647 16.59 2.95 15.34
C PHE A 647 15.42 2.45 14.49
N ILE A 648 15.65 1.44 13.63
CA ILE A 648 14.59 0.79 12.85
C ILE A 648 13.57 0.14 13.78
N LEU A 649 14.01 -0.51 14.86
CA LEU A 649 13.13 -1.18 15.82
C LEU A 649 12.16 -0.19 16.51
N VAL A 650 12.68 0.95 16.97
CA VAL A 650 11.86 2.00 17.60
C VAL A 650 10.85 2.60 16.62
N ASN A 651 11.23 2.73 15.35
CA ASN A 651 10.35 3.26 14.32
C ASN A 651 9.32 2.23 13.81
N ALA A 652 9.65 0.94 13.88
CA ALA A 652 8.74 -0.17 13.58
C ALA A 652 7.76 -0.49 14.72
N TRP A 653 7.83 0.21 15.86
CA TRP A 653 6.95 -0.03 17.01
C TRP A 653 5.45 -0.10 16.66
N PRO A 654 4.87 0.83 15.86
CA PRO A 654 3.46 0.73 15.49
C PRO A 654 3.11 -0.52 14.67
N VAL A 655 4.08 -1.06 13.91
CA VAL A 655 3.90 -2.31 13.16
C VAL A 655 3.84 -3.50 14.13
N PHE A 656 4.73 -3.54 15.14
CA PHE A 656 4.64 -4.56 16.18
C PHE A 656 3.37 -4.44 17.03
N GLU A 657 2.94 -3.22 17.36
CA GLU A 657 1.69 -3.01 18.09
C GLU A 657 0.51 -3.59 17.30
N ALA A 658 0.43 -3.31 16.00
CA ALA A 658 -0.61 -3.86 15.12
C ALA A 658 -0.52 -5.39 14.97
N MET A 659 0.69 -5.96 14.88
CA MET A 659 0.89 -7.43 14.86
C MET A 659 0.49 -8.10 16.18
N MET A 660 0.64 -7.40 17.31
CA MET A 660 0.49 -7.96 18.67
C MET A 660 -0.82 -7.54 19.37
N GLN A 661 -1.72 -6.84 18.67
CA GLN A 661 -3.04 -6.47 19.17
C GLN A 661 -3.94 -7.72 19.33
N CYS A 662 -3.82 -8.37 20.50
CA CYS A 662 -4.94 -9.08 21.14
C CYS A 662 -5.30 -8.24 22.37
N GLU A 663 -6.33 -7.40 22.26
CA GLU A 663 -6.69 -6.48 23.35
C GLU A 663 -7.20 -7.27 24.57
N GLY A 664 -6.79 -6.86 25.78
CA GLY A 664 -7.12 -7.49 27.06
C GLY A 664 -8.58 -7.30 27.48
N TRP A 665 -9.53 -7.81 26.69
CA TRP A 665 -10.95 -7.83 27.00
C TRP A 665 -11.25 -8.74 28.20
N ARG A 666 -12.10 -8.27 29.13
CA ARG A 666 -12.70 -9.12 30.18
C ARG A 666 -14.05 -9.62 29.69
N SER A 667 -14.16 -10.92 29.41
CA SER A 667 -15.43 -11.55 29.08
C SER A 667 -16.25 -11.82 30.35
N VAL A 668 -17.58 -11.71 30.24
CA VAL A 668 -18.54 -12.09 31.29
C VAL A 668 -19.42 -13.19 30.72
N PHE A 669 -19.52 -14.31 31.43
CA PHE A 669 -20.45 -15.38 31.09
C PHE A 669 -21.76 -15.15 31.85
N CYS A 670 -22.83 -14.85 31.12
CA CYS A 670 -24.17 -14.68 31.67
C CYS A 670 -25.02 -15.89 31.29
N ASP A 671 -25.51 -16.62 32.29
CA ASP A 671 -26.40 -17.77 32.11
C ASP A 671 -27.80 -17.42 32.64
N PRO A 672 -28.76 -17.03 31.77
CA PRO A 672 -30.09 -16.63 32.21
C PRO A 672 -30.88 -17.85 32.73
N VAL A 673 -31.25 -17.79 34.01
CA VAL A 673 -31.86 -18.93 34.74
C VAL A 673 -33.24 -19.34 34.18
N GLU A 674 -33.99 -18.40 33.59
CA GLU A 674 -35.36 -18.67 33.16
C GLU A 674 -35.47 -19.24 31.74
N ARG A 675 -34.57 -18.85 30.83
CA ARG A 675 -34.62 -19.31 29.44
C ARG A 675 -33.25 -19.18 28.76
N PRO A 676 -32.84 -20.14 27.91
CA PRO A 676 -31.68 -19.98 27.06
C PRO A 676 -31.87 -18.73 26.18
N ALA A 677 -30.94 -17.78 26.29
CA ALA A 677 -30.97 -16.57 25.47
C ALA A 677 -30.74 -16.86 23.98
N PHE A 678 -30.04 -17.96 23.69
CA PHE A 678 -29.74 -18.41 22.32
C PHE A 678 -29.99 -19.91 22.21
N LEU A 679 -30.79 -20.29 21.20
CA LEU A 679 -31.05 -21.68 20.84
C LEU A 679 -30.54 -21.93 19.42
N GLY A 680 -29.78 -23.02 19.27
CA GLY A 680 -29.27 -23.47 17.98
C GLY A 680 -29.62 -24.94 17.74
N GLN A 681 -29.64 -25.35 16.48
CA GLN A 681 -29.80 -26.76 16.14
C GLN A 681 -28.47 -27.50 16.31
N ALA A 682 -28.49 -28.61 17.04
CA ALA A 682 -27.32 -29.47 17.24
C ALA A 682 -27.22 -30.56 16.16
N PRO A 683 -26.01 -31.08 15.87
CA PRO A 683 -25.84 -32.23 14.98
C PRO A 683 -26.68 -33.41 15.45
N LYS A 684 -27.52 -33.95 14.56
CA LYS A 684 -28.40 -35.10 14.86
C LYS A 684 -27.76 -36.44 14.52
N SER A 685 -26.63 -36.44 13.81
CA SER A 685 -25.93 -37.66 13.39
C SER A 685 -24.57 -37.80 14.08
N LEU A 686 -24.19 -39.04 14.37
CA LEU A 686 -22.90 -39.34 14.99
C LEU A 686 -21.72 -38.93 14.10
N ILE A 687 -21.85 -39.09 12.79
CA ILE A 687 -20.78 -38.74 11.84
C ILE A 687 -20.53 -37.23 11.81
N ASP A 688 -21.60 -36.42 11.88
CA ASP A 688 -21.47 -34.96 11.93
C ASP A 688 -20.90 -34.50 13.28
N GLY A 689 -21.31 -35.16 14.38
CA GLY A 689 -20.74 -34.95 15.71
C GLY A 689 -19.24 -35.26 15.74
N LEU A 690 -18.83 -36.45 15.32
CA LEU A 690 -17.40 -36.84 15.26
C LEU A 690 -16.60 -35.94 14.31
N GLY A 691 -17.19 -35.55 13.17
CA GLY A 691 -16.59 -34.58 12.25
C GLY A 691 -16.35 -33.22 12.89
N GLN A 692 -17.28 -32.75 13.74
CA GLN A 692 -17.13 -31.53 14.51
C GLN A 692 -16.01 -31.65 15.55
N TYR A 693 -16.00 -32.70 16.37
CA TYR A 693 -14.95 -32.94 17.36
C TYR A 693 -13.56 -33.05 16.73
N ARG A 694 -13.44 -33.73 15.58
CA ARG A 694 -12.18 -33.82 14.83
C ARG A 694 -11.69 -32.43 14.42
N ARG A 695 -12.57 -31.56 13.91
CA ARG A 695 -12.21 -30.17 13.53
C ARG A 695 -11.74 -29.36 14.73
N TRP A 696 -12.42 -29.47 15.87
CA TRP A 696 -12.03 -28.79 17.11
C TRP A 696 -10.65 -29.24 17.58
N THR A 697 -10.40 -30.55 17.64
CA THR A 697 -9.10 -31.11 18.04
C THR A 697 -7.97 -30.62 17.13
N MET A 698 -8.15 -30.63 15.81
CA MET A 698 -7.13 -30.15 14.88
C MET A 698 -6.84 -28.66 15.05
N GLY A 699 -7.88 -27.83 15.20
CA GLY A 699 -7.72 -26.39 15.42
C GLY A 699 -7.03 -26.09 16.76
N LEU A 700 -7.43 -26.78 17.83
CA LEU A 700 -6.86 -26.59 19.17
C LEU A 700 -5.39 -27.00 19.24
N TYR A 701 -4.99 -28.09 18.58
CA TYR A 701 -3.58 -28.45 18.46
C TYR A 701 -2.77 -27.50 17.60
N GLN A 702 -3.34 -26.97 16.52
CA GLN A 702 -2.67 -25.93 15.73
C GLN A 702 -2.36 -24.70 16.59
N VAL A 703 -3.28 -24.31 17.48
CA VAL A 703 -3.05 -23.23 18.45
C VAL A 703 -2.03 -23.65 19.52
N GLY A 704 -2.17 -24.85 20.09
CA GLY A 704 -1.26 -25.37 21.12
C GLY A 704 0.19 -25.45 20.67
N PHE A 705 0.44 -26.00 19.48
CA PHE A 705 1.78 -26.12 18.89
C PHE A 705 2.20 -24.89 18.07
N SER A 706 1.38 -23.84 18.02
CA SER A 706 1.74 -22.60 17.33
C SER A 706 2.92 -21.93 18.02
N ARG A 707 3.98 -21.65 17.26
CA ARG A 707 5.19 -20.98 17.76
C ARG A 707 4.92 -19.60 18.37
N GLU A 708 3.82 -18.95 17.98
CA GLU A 708 3.48 -17.58 18.39
C GLU A 708 2.37 -17.52 19.45
N TYR A 709 1.45 -18.50 19.46
CA TYR A 709 0.22 -18.43 20.26
C TYR A 709 0.05 -19.59 21.25
N THR A 710 1.10 -20.39 21.54
CA THR A 710 1.01 -21.45 22.55
C THR A 710 0.49 -20.90 23.89
N PRO A 711 -0.66 -21.35 24.40
CA PRO A 711 -1.32 -20.69 25.52
C PRO A 711 -0.52 -20.66 26.83
N ILE A 712 0.34 -21.65 27.08
CA ILE A 712 1.11 -21.72 28.34
C ILE A 712 2.24 -20.70 28.40
N PHE A 713 2.77 -20.29 27.24
CA PHE A 713 3.88 -19.33 27.15
C PHE A 713 3.39 -17.94 26.74
N TYR A 714 2.38 -17.88 25.86
CA TYR A 714 1.79 -16.63 25.38
C TYR A 714 0.70 -16.11 26.33
N GLY A 715 -0.21 -16.99 26.77
CA GLY A 715 -1.34 -16.62 27.63
C GLY A 715 -0.93 -16.19 29.03
N THR A 716 0.10 -16.80 29.62
CA THR A 716 0.62 -16.48 30.96
C THR A 716 1.38 -15.15 31.02
N ARG A 717 1.81 -14.62 29.86
CA ARG A 717 2.47 -13.30 29.74
C ARG A 717 1.49 -12.14 29.53
N ARG A 718 0.24 -12.44 29.19
CA ARG A 718 -0.78 -11.45 28.74
C ARG A 718 -2.09 -11.52 29.56
N THR A 719 -2.32 -12.60 30.30
CA THR A 719 -3.48 -12.84 31.17
C THR A 719 -3.01 -13.47 32.50
N SER A 720 -3.92 -13.75 33.44
CA SER A 720 -3.50 -14.43 34.68
C SER A 720 -2.97 -15.83 34.40
N LEU A 721 -2.01 -16.28 35.22
CA LEU A 721 -1.40 -17.61 35.11
C LEU A 721 -2.46 -18.73 35.07
N LEU A 722 -3.54 -18.59 35.86
CA LEU A 722 -4.65 -19.52 35.91
C LEU A 722 -5.42 -19.60 34.57
N VAL A 723 -5.67 -18.45 33.93
CA VAL A 723 -6.34 -18.40 32.62
C VAL A 723 -5.45 -18.98 31.52
N GLY A 724 -4.15 -18.72 31.58
CA GLY A 724 -3.16 -19.37 30.70
C GLY A 724 -3.17 -20.90 30.82
N PHE A 725 -3.29 -21.44 32.04
CA PHE A 725 -3.44 -22.88 32.26
C PHE A 725 -4.76 -23.42 31.70
N CYS A 726 -5.89 -22.72 31.90
CA CYS A 726 -7.18 -23.13 31.33
C CYS A 726 -7.13 -23.22 29.80
N PHE A 727 -6.54 -22.23 29.12
CA PHE A 727 -6.39 -22.27 27.66
C PHE A 727 -5.40 -23.33 27.19
N SER A 728 -4.36 -23.60 27.98
CA SER A 728 -3.41 -24.69 27.68
C SER A 728 -4.07 -26.06 27.80
N HIS A 729 -4.87 -26.25 28.84
CA HIS A 729 -5.67 -27.46 29.03
C HIS A 729 -6.63 -27.67 27.85
N LEU A 730 -7.34 -26.62 27.40
CA LEU A 730 -8.22 -26.70 26.23
C LEU A 730 -7.45 -27.02 24.94
N ALA A 731 -6.31 -26.35 24.70
CA ALA A 731 -5.50 -26.54 23.49
C ALA A 731 -4.94 -27.97 23.36
N PHE A 732 -4.60 -28.61 24.49
CA PHE A 732 -4.04 -29.96 24.53
C PHE A 732 -5.01 -31.01 25.07
N TRP A 733 -6.29 -30.68 25.27
CA TRP A 733 -7.27 -31.58 25.86
C TRP A 733 -7.37 -32.90 25.10
N ALA A 734 -7.30 -32.85 23.77
CA ALA A 734 -7.35 -34.05 22.95
C ALA A 734 -6.17 -35.01 23.18
N SER A 735 -5.06 -34.59 23.81
CA SER A 735 -3.88 -35.44 24.04
C SER A 735 -4.12 -36.55 25.05
N HIS A 736 -5.20 -36.44 25.82
CA HIS A 736 -5.69 -37.52 26.68
C HIS A 736 -6.01 -38.81 25.91
N PHE A 737 -6.18 -38.76 24.57
CA PHE A 737 -6.36 -39.97 23.78
C PHE A 737 -5.20 -40.95 23.94
N PHE A 738 -3.96 -40.46 24.05
CA PHE A 738 -2.78 -41.33 24.12
C PHE A 738 -2.78 -42.21 25.38
N PRO A 739 -2.85 -41.66 26.61
CA PRO A 739 -2.96 -42.49 27.80
C PRO A 739 -4.24 -43.32 27.80
N VAL A 740 -5.38 -42.79 27.33
CA VAL A 740 -6.64 -43.57 27.27
C VAL A 740 -6.52 -44.79 26.35
N CYS A 741 -5.85 -44.66 25.20
CA CYS A 741 -5.58 -45.79 24.30
C CYS A 741 -4.61 -46.80 24.94
N VAL A 742 -3.56 -46.32 25.62
CA VAL A 742 -2.58 -47.19 26.29
C VAL A 742 -3.24 -47.95 27.45
N TYR A 743 -3.92 -47.26 28.36
CA TYR A 743 -4.66 -47.88 29.48
C TYR A 743 -5.86 -48.70 29.01
N GLY A 744 -6.44 -48.35 27.86
CA GLY A 744 -7.54 -49.10 27.25
C GLY A 744 -7.11 -50.39 26.56
N LEU A 745 -5.82 -50.57 26.26
CA LEU A 745 -5.24 -51.78 25.63
C LEU A 745 -4.44 -52.64 26.63
N LEU A 746 -3.92 -52.04 27.71
CA LEU A 746 -3.13 -52.73 28.72
C LEU A 746 -3.84 -53.94 29.34
N PRO A 747 -5.12 -53.87 29.75
CA PRO A 747 -5.84 -54.99 30.36
C PRO A 747 -6.00 -56.19 29.42
N GLN A 748 -6.23 -55.95 28.14
CA GLN A 748 -6.41 -57.00 27.13
C GLN A 748 -5.09 -57.70 26.86
N LEU A 749 -3.98 -56.94 26.75
CA LEU A 749 -2.64 -57.51 26.63
C LEU A 749 -2.26 -58.32 27.88
N ALA A 750 -2.60 -57.83 29.07
CA ALA A 750 -2.39 -58.55 30.32
C ALA A 750 -3.15 -59.89 30.38
N LEU A 751 -4.38 -59.93 29.85
CA LEU A 751 -5.20 -61.14 29.74
C LEU A 751 -4.66 -62.14 28.71
N PHE A 752 -4.15 -61.67 27.57
CA PHE A 752 -3.60 -62.54 26.52
C PHE A 752 -2.24 -63.16 26.89
N TYR A 753 -1.38 -62.41 27.57
CA TYR A 753 -0.01 -62.84 27.89
C TYR A 753 0.14 -63.40 29.32
N GLY A 754 -0.96 -63.60 30.04
CA GLY A 754 -0.98 -64.34 31.31
C GLY A 754 -0.20 -63.67 32.46
N GLY A 755 -0.13 -62.34 32.50
CA GLY A 755 0.73 -61.62 33.47
C GLY A 755 0.07 -60.40 34.10
N SER A 756 0.24 -60.26 35.43
CA SER A 756 0.12 -58.97 36.11
C SER A 756 1.16 -58.03 35.50
N LEU A 757 0.72 -57.20 34.55
CA LEU A 757 1.65 -56.43 33.73
C LEU A 757 2.10 -55.12 34.39
N THR A 758 1.73 -54.83 35.65
CA THR A 758 2.30 -53.71 36.44
C THR A 758 1.69 -53.53 37.84
N PHE A 759 0.50 -54.06 38.13
CA PHE A 759 -0.14 -53.85 39.43
C PHE A 759 0.22 -54.99 40.41
N PRO A 760 0.91 -54.70 41.52
CA PRO A 760 1.31 -55.72 42.49
C PRO A 760 0.06 -56.41 43.05
N LYS A 761 0.13 -57.73 43.21
CA LYS A 761 -0.89 -58.46 43.97
C LYS A 761 -0.77 -58.03 45.44
N VAL A 762 -1.89 -57.69 46.06
CA VAL A 762 -1.96 -57.42 47.50
C VAL A 762 -1.83 -58.76 48.24
N THR A 763 -0.61 -59.29 48.32
CA THR A 763 -0.26 -60.41 49.18
C THR A 763 1.19 -60.25 49.63
N GLN A 764 1.37 -59.37 50.62
CA GLN A 764 2.39 -59.37 51.68
C GLN A 764 2.41 -57.97 52.30
N PHE A 765 1.42 -57.71 53.17
CA PHE A 765 1.61 -56.84 54.33
C PHE A 765 1.98 -57.73 55.51
#